data_AF-A0A933UDD4-F1
#
_entry.id   AF-A0A933UDD4-F1
#
_cell.length_a   1.000
_cell.length_b   1.000
_cell.length_c   1.000
_cell.angle_alpha   90.00
_cell.angle_beta   90.00
_cell.angle_gamma   90.00
#
_symmetry.space_group_name_H-M   'P 1'
#
loop_
_entity.id
_entity.type
_entity.pdbx_description
1 polymer ?
#
loop_
_entity_poly.entity_id
_entity_poly.type
_entity_poly.pdbx_seq_one_letter_code
_entity_poly.pdbx_strand_id
1 'polypeptide(L)'
;MPGFFRKHAAALAPDAIYRAKTWARLEHTYQLDFVDAGLLPVVEEEAGEKLRDVIERVVSSTRKRLGWTEVTENDGKWLLQATFWLLAAKILQDKEVPGFVRLTLTDLDSVYDRLSKHYNSENPKPVSVDGRERRAALEAAAREIQSLGHCGLVSTEALAHLYESALIDRATRQRLGTHSTPPWLVDYIVGRLRPWIGEMPPKDRHVFEPACGHAAFLISAMRLLGELLPADWREPRQSYLRRRLHGMERDAFALEIARLSLTLADVPNPNGWALTEANMFPGDRLQRSVREASIVLGNPPFEPFEAGTRKQDWLHNKAAETFRRVVENLRPGGVFGFVLPQTLLHSQQASALREALLHDYEISEISLFADKVFRYGEPESTVIIGRRLAQNAPRHFAVRYQRIREGQVAEFSRTYQASSEMTVKQERLVVAEDASLLVPELDDLWQSLAGMKRLEEFAQVGQGLSHKSNETEVESPRPRDKFVPGFSFWLESQMTHLLPPVTWLNLDPEMIARPRHGTATEAPQVLLNYARVSREAWRLKGLIDEKGHPVTSRFIVVRPELENLSPLSLWGFCNSPFANAYASCHSSKRDVLAGDIRQMRVPDLTSCDLAPLEKAVSEYLAAARATPIPKPQPNKRTDRKDKSTAQMTLFGGESETTTSNAESERLKFLHWRVDAEVLRLYNLPSKLERRLLDLFSGVRRRGVPFIQMEYFPKGYTDLDRLSDLLAITADWEKTNRRRGKLMDLEDEGRLTPAQAEELANLQRLADALLGLMEPWKADEVDRTVEQAKQRGIWKE
;
A
#
# COMPACT_ATOMS: atom_id res chain seq x y z
N MET A 1 13.63 29.72 33.70
CA MET A 1 12.58 28.70 33.51
C MET A 1 11.16 29.28 33.54
N PRO A 2 10.63 29.89 34.62
CA PRO A 2 9.20 30.33 34.66
C PRO A 2 8.82 31.45 33.68
N GLY A 3 9.76 32.32 33.31
CA GLY A 3 9.54 33.37 32.30
C GLY A 3 9.40 32.83 30.87
N PHE A 4 10.08 31.72 30.56
CA PHE A 4 9.98 31.04 29.26
C PHE A 4 8.59 30.43 29.07
N PHE A 5 8.10 29.65 30.03
CA PHE A 5 6.76 29.06 29.96
C PHE A 5 5.65 30.11 29.91
N ARG A 6 5.79 31.25 30.61
CA ARG A 6 4.84 32.36 30.49
C ARG A 6 4.86 33.01 29.10
N LYS A 7 6.06 33.25 28.54
CA LYS A 7 6.22 33.82 27.18
C LYS A 7 5.66 32.90 26.10
N HIS A 8 5.83 31.59 26.26
CA HIS A 8 5.41 30.57 25.29
C HIS A 8 4.12 29.84 25.69
N ALA A 9 3.33 30.38 26.64
CA ALA A 9 2.18 29.69 27.23
C ALA A 9 1.15 29.23 26.18
N ALA A 10 0.88 30.06 25.16
CA ALA A 10 -0.04 29.70 24.08
C ALA A 10 0.51 28.59 23.17
N ALA A 11 1.82 28.62 22.87
CA ALA A 11 2.48 27.61 22.02
C ALA A 11 2.68 26.27 22.76
N LEU A 12 2.84 26.33 24.08
CA LEU A 12 3.00 25.18 24.97
C LEU A 12 1.68 24.72 25.62
N ALA A 13 0.56 25.33 25.22
CA ALA A 13 -0.75 24.87 25.68
C ALA A 13 -0.99 23.43 25.18
N PRO A 14 -1.64 22.56 25.97
CA PRO A 14 -1.92 21.18 25.58
C PRO A 14 -2.56 21.06 24.18
N ASP A 15 -3.52 21.91 23.86
CA ASP A 15 -4.20 21.91 22.55
C ASP A 15 -3.27 22.34 21.40
N ALA A 16 -2.31 23.23 21.64
CA ALA A 16 -1.34 23.65 20.64
C ALA A 16 -0.33 22.52 20.34
N ILE A 17 0.20 21.88 21.38
CA ILE A 17 1.10 20.72 21.24
C ILE A 17 0.37 19.56 20.55
N TYR A 18 -0.90 19.34 20.88
CA TYR A 18 -1.70 18.29 20.28
C TYR A 18 -1.98 18.54 18.79
N ARG A 19 -2.35 19.77 18.42
CA ARG A 19 -2.50 20.16 17.00
C ARG A 19 -1.20 19.99 16.23
N ALA A 20 -0.07 20.34 16.85
CA ALA A 20 1.24 20.08 16.27
C ALA A 20 1.49 18.58 16.06
N LYS A 21 1.23 17.74 17.07
CA LYS A 21 1.39 16.28 16.97
C LYS A 21 0.52 15.66 15.88
N THR A 22 -0.75 16.07 15.81
CA THR A 22 -1.76 15.34 15.04
C THR A 22 -1.92 15.92 13.65
N TRP A 23 -2.02 17.25 13.55
CA TRP A 23 -2.35 17.96 12.31
C TRP A 23 -1.16 18.55 11.58
N ALA A 24 0.00 18.76 12.21
CA ALA A 24 1.15 19.38 11.51
C ALA A 24 1.65 18.57 10.29
N ARG A 25 1.37 17.27 10.26
CA ARG A 25 1.63 16.39 9.12
C ARG A 25 0.71 16.65 7.91
N LEU A 26 -0.46 17.24 8.13
CA LEU A 26 -1.42 17.62 7.08
C LEU A 26 -1.39 19.13 6.79
N GLU A 27 -1.23 19.94 7.83
CA GLU A 27 -1.21 21.41 7.82
C GLU A 27 0.06 21.89 8.52
N HIS A 28 1.13 22.15 7.75
CA HIS A 28 2.45 22.55 8.28
C HIS A 28 2.43 23.79 9.17
N THR A 29 1.36 24.60 9.12
CA THR A 29 1.14 25.76 9.98
C THR A 29 1.04 25.45 11.48
N TYR A 30 0.85 24.17 11.88
CA TYR A 30 0.84 23.77 13.28
C TYR A 30 2.18 23.27 13.82
N GLN A 31 3.24 23.20 12.99
CA GLN A 31 4.55 22.73 13.45
C GLN A 31 5.15 23.72 14.47
N LEU A 32 5.65 23.21 15.59
CA LEU A 32 6.34 24.01 16.61
C LEU A 32 7.84 24.09 16.31
N ASP A 33 8.42 25.29 16.36
CA ASP A 33 9.83 25.55 15.98
C ASP A 33 10.89 24.84 16.84
N PHE A 34 10.53 24.37 18.05
CA PHE A 34 11.49 23.84 19.04
C PHE A 34 11.13 22.46 19.59
N VAL A 35 10.06 21.81 19.10
CA VAL A 35 9.65 20.47 19.51
C VAL A 35 9.59 19.58 18.27
N ASP A 36 10.45 18.55 18.23
CA ASP A 36 10.33 17.50 17.22
C ASP A 36 9.13 16.62 17.57
N ALA A 37 8.02 16.85 16.86
CA ALA A 37 6.80 16.06 16.97
C ALA A 37 7.05 14.57 16.64
N GLY A 38 8.12 14.24 15.92
CA GLY A 38 8.55 12.87 15.62
C GLY A 38 9.11 12.09 16.80
N LEU A 39 9.52 12.75 17.89
CA LEU A 39 10.01 12.07 19.10
C LEU A 39 8.87 11.47 19.94
N LEU A 40 7.68 12.08 19.91
CA LEU A 40 6.54 11.66 20.74
C LEU A 40 6.05 10.23 20.43
N PRO A 41 5.84 9.83 19.16
CA PRO A 41 5.46 8.44 18.85
C PRO A 41 6.46 7.40 19.37
N VAL A 42 7.76 7.71 19.34
CA VAL A 42 8.82 6.80 19.83
C VAL A 42 8.70 6.60 21.33
N VAL A 43 8.45 7.67 22.09
CA VAL A 43 8.24 7.60 23.55
C VAL A 43 6.98 6.80 23.89
N GLU A 44 5.91 6.95 23.11
CA GLU A 44 4.65 6.24 23.32
C GLU A 44 4.78 4.74 23.06
N GLU A 45 5.53 4.34 22.02
CA GLU A 45 5.82 2.94 21.72
C GLU A 45 6.66 2.30 22.84
N GLU A 46 7.74 2.97 23.28
CA GLU A 46 8.58 2.50 24.39
C GLU A 46 7.80 2.39 25.72
N ALA A 47 6.90 3.33 25.99
CA ALA A 47 6.00 3.26 27.15
C ALA A 47 5.04 2.07 27.04
N GLY A 48 4.49 1.82 25.85
CA GLY A 48 3.64 0.67 25.56
C GLY A 48 4.36 -0.67 25.76
N GLU A 49 5.60 -0.80 25.27
CA GLU A 49 6.43 -1.99 25.44
C GLU A 49 6.68 -2.30 26.93
N LYS A 50 7.02 -1.28 27.74
CA LYS A 50 7.20 -1.45 29.19
C LYS A 50 5.93 -1.90 29.89
N LEU A 51 4.78 -1.34 29.50
CA LEU A 51 3.48 -1.76 30.04
C LEU A 51 3.17 -3.22 29.66
N ARG A 52 3.47 -3.64 28.41
CA ARG A 52 3.31 -5.03 27.98
C ARG A 52 4.11 -5.97 28.87
N ASP A 53 5.42 -5.72 28.99
CA ASP A 53 6.31 -6.63 29.70
C ASP A 53 5.88 -6.81 31.17
N VAL A 54 5.31 -5.76 31.77
CA VAL A 54 4.75 -5.80 33.12
C VAL A 54 3.47 -6.63 33.16
N ILE A 55 2.51 -6.36 32.27
CA ILE A 55 1.23 -7.10 32.25
C ILE A 55 1.47 -8.58 31.96
N GLU A 56 2.30 -8.93 30.98
CA GLU A 56 2.62 -10.32 30.67
C GLU A 56 3.26 -11.04 31.86
N ARG A 57 4.19 -10.38 32.55
CA ARG A 57 4.81 -10.91 33.76
C ARG A 57 3.79 -11.12 34.87
N VAL A 58 2.93 -10.14 35.13
CA VAL A 58 1.89 -10.19 36.18
C VAL A 58 0.86 -11.28 35.88
N VAL A 59 0.39 -11.38 34.64
CA VAL A 59 -0.55 -12.44 34.22
C VAL A 59 0.10 -13.81 34.37
N SER A 60 1.35 -13.96 33.93
CA SER A 60 2.11 -15.21 34.05
C SER A 60 2.36 -15.60 35.51
N SER A 61 2.76 -14.66 36.37
CA SER A 61 2.99 -14.92 37.79
C SER A 61 1.68 -15.27 38.52
N THR A 62 0.59 -14.56 38.22
CA THR A 62 -0.74 -14.81 38.79
C THR A 62 -1.25 -16.19 38.37
N ARG A 63 -1.16 -16.54 37.09
CA ARG A 63 -1.51 -17.88 36.59
C ARG A 63 -0.73 -18.98 37.32
N LYS A 64 0.58 -18.81 37.50
CA LYS A 64 1.43 -19.77 38.23
C LYS A 64 1.01 -19.92 39.69
N ARG A 65 0.68 -18.82 40.37
CA ARG A 65 0.18 -18.84 41.76
C ARG A 65 -1.16 -19.55 41.92
N LEU A 66 -2.00 -19.49 40.89
CA LEU A 66 -3.27 -20.22 40.83
C LEU A 66 -3.11 -21.70 40.46
N GLY A 67 -1.89 -22.16 40.16
CA GLY A 67 -1.63 -23.55 39.78
C GLY A 67 -2.22 -23.95 38.43
N TRP A 68 -2.58 -22.99 37.57
CA TRP A 68 -3.27 -23.27 36.31
C TRP A 68 -2.32 -23.76 35.21
N THR A 69 -2.36 -25.06 34.94
CA THR A 69 -1.68 -25.70 33.80
C THR A 69 -2.47 -25.52 32.50
N GLU A 70 -3.79 -25.71 32.54
CA GLU A 70 -4.73 -25.39 31.46
C GLU A 70 -5.66 -24.26 31.93
N VAL A 71 -5.95 -23.30 31.04
CA VAL A 71 -6.78 -22.13 31.35
C VAL A 71 -8.00 -22.15 30.43
N THR A 72 -9.19 -22.18 31.02
CA THR A 72 -10.43 -22.09 30.25
C THR A 72 -10.57 -20.69 29.62
N GLU A 73 -11.37 -20.54 28.57
CA GLU A 73 -11.60 -19.22 27.95
C GLU A 73 -12.15 -18.20 28.97
N ASN A 74 -13.03 -18.64 29.88
CA ASN A 74 -13.61 -17.79 30.91
C ASN A 74 -12.59 -17.39 31.98
N ASP A 75 -11.76 -18.32 32.44
CA ASP A 75 -10.71 -18.04 33.42
C ASP A 75 -9.63 -17.12 32.83
N GLY A 76 -9.30 -17.28 31.55
CA GLY A 76 -8.40 -16.40 30.82
C GLY A 76 -8.94 -14.97 30.72
N LYS A 77 -10.22 -14.81 30.31
CA LYS A 77 -10.88 -13.51 30.26
C LYS A 77 -10.92 -12.82 31.62
N TRP A 78 -11.27 -13.57 32.67
CA TRP A 78 -11.26 -13.06 34.04
C TRP A 78 -9.87 -12.60 34.47
N LEU A 79 -8.84 -13.41 34.25
CA LEU A 79 -7.47 -13.10 34.66
C LEU A 79 -6.95 -11.83 33.99
N LEU A 80 -7.18 -11.71 32.68
CA LEU A 80 -6.80 -10.51 31.93
C LEU A 80 -7.57 -9.28 32.41
N GLN A 81 -8.89 -9.39 32.58
CA GLN A 81 -9.70 -8.29 33.08
C GLN A 81 -9.27 -7.83 34.48
N ALA A 82 -9.06 -8.76 35.42
CA ALA A 82 -8.66 -8.47 36.80
C ALA A 82 -7.31 -7.74 36.86
N THR A 83 -6.30 -8.27 36.18
CA THR A 83 -4.95 -7.69 36.13
C THR A 83 -4.92 -6.34 35.40
N PHE A 84 -5.69 -6.19 34.33
CA PHE A 84 -5.81 -4.93 33.60
C PHE A 84 -6.51 -3.84 34.43
N TRP A 85 -7.55 -4.19 35.18
CA TRP A 85 -8.23 -3.27 36.09
C TRP A 85 -7.29 -2.78 37.20
N LEU A 86 -6.43 -3.64 37.76
CA LEU A 86 -5.39 -3.20 38.70
C LEU A 86 -4.42 -2.17 38.07
N LEU A 87 -4.02 -2.38 36.82
CA LEU A 87 -3.20 -1.40 36.09
C LEU A 87 -3.95 -0.09 35.87
N ALA A 88 -5.23 -0.16 35.48
CA ALA A 88 -6.08 1.02 35.31
C ALA A 88 -6.19 1.84 36.60
N ALA A 89 -6.39 1.18 37.75
CA ALA A 89 -6.39 1.82 39.06
C ALA A 89 -5.07 2.54 39.37
N LYS A 90 -3.92 1.93 39.05
CA LYS A 90 -2.60 2.57 39.20
C LYS A 90 -2.49 3.82 38.32
N ILE A 91 -2.91 3.72 37.06
CA ILE A 91 -2.86 4.85 36.11
C ILE A 91 -3.76 6.00 36.59
N LEU A 92 -5.00 5.71 37.02
CA LEU A 92 -5.94 6.72 37.52
C LEU A 92 -5.45 7.36 38.84
N GLN A 93 -4.81 6.56 39.70
CA GLN A 93 -4.16 7.07 40.91
C GLN A 93 -3.03 8.05 40.58
N ASP A 94 -2.12 7.68 39.67
CA ASP A 94 -0.97 8.51 39.28
C ASP A 94 -1.35 9.74 38.44
N LYS A 95 -2.51 9.71 37.78
CA LYS A 95 -3.11 10.88 37.12
C LYS A 95 -3.91 11.77 38.09
N GLU A 96 -3.87 11.45 39.39
CA GLU A 96 -4.56 12.16 40.47
C GLU A 96 -6.08 12.29 40.25
N VAL A 97 -6.70 11.29 39.63
CA VAL A 97 -8.14 11.30 39.37
C VAL A 97 -8.91 11.30 40.70
N PRO A 98 -9.90 12.21 40.88
CA PRO A 98 -10.73 12.22 42.08
C PRO A 98 -11.34 10.85 42.38
N GLY A 99 -11.17 10.38 43.62
CA GLY A 99 -11.58 9.03 44.05
C GLY A 99 -10.49 7.96 43.95
N PHE A 100 -9.40 8.19 43.21
CA PHE A 100 -8.28 7.25 43.05
C PHE A 100 -6.99 7.70 43.76
N VAL A 101 -6.85 9.00 44.08
CA VAL A 101 -5.65 9.58 44.74
C VAL A 101 -5.20 8.78 45.97
N ARG A 102 -6.13 8.40 46.85
CA ARG A 102 -5.85 7.67 48.11
C ARG A 102 -6.15 6.17 48.02
N LEU A 103 -6.06 5.58 46.83
CA LEU A 103 -6.32 4.17 46.61
C LEU A 103 -5.16 3.30 47.09
N THR A 104 -5.45 2.24 47.82
CA THR A 104 -4.47 1.19 48.13
C THR A 104 -4.70 0.04 47.17
N LEU A 105 -3.78 -0.22 46.23
CA LEU A 105 -3.98 -1.23 45.19
C LEU A 105 -4.17 -2.66 45.70
N THR A 106 -3.64 -2.98 46.88
CA THR A 106 -3.83 -4.29 47.52
C THR A 106 -5.20 -4.46 48.19
N ASP A 107 -5.96 -3.38 48.36
CA ASP A 107 -7.36 -3.43 48.80
C ASP A 107 -8.27 -3.71 47.59
N LEU A 108 -8.28 -4.98 47.16
CA LEU A 108 -8.93 -5.42 45.92
C LEU A 108 -10.42 -5.05 45.88
N ASP A 109 -11.12 -5.17 47.02
CA ASP A 109 -12.55 -4.88 47.10
C ASP A 109 -12.81 -3.40 46.80
N SER A 110 -12.01 -2.50 47.39
CA SER A 110 -12.07 -1.05 47.12
C SER A 110 -11.64 -0.70 45.68
N VAL A 111 -10.61 -1.36 45.14
CA VAL A 111 -10.13 -1.13 43.77
C VAL A 111 -11.21 -1.48 42.75
N TYR A 112 -11.74 -2.70 42.79
CA TYR A 112 -12.71 -3.17 41.80
C TYR A 112 -14.07 -2.48 41.99
N ASP A 113 -14.49 -2.16 43.21
CA ASP A 113 -15.69 -1.36 43.45
C ASP A 113 -15.57 0.05 42.83
N ARG A 114 -14.48 0.78 43.10
CA ARG A 114 -14.27 2.12 42.56
C ARG A 114 -14.14 2.13 41.05
N LEU A 115 -13.40 1.18 40.47
CA LEU A 115 -13.31 1.05 39.01
C LEU A 115 -14.66 0.71 38.39
N SER A 116 -15.42 -0.22 38.98
CA SER A 116 -16.73 -0.59 38.44
C SER A 116 -17.69 0.59 38.41
N LYS A 117 -17.70 1.43 39.46
CA LYS A 117 -18.48 2.67 39.52
C LYS A 117 -17.96 3.73 38.58
N HIS A 118 -16.64 3.81 38.43
CA HIS A 118 -16.01 4.73 37.49
C HIS A 118 -16.28 4.34 36.03
N TYR A 119 -16.40 3.05 35.73
CA TYR A 119 -16.69 2.51 34.40
C TYR A 119 -18.19 2.46 34.09
N ASN A 120 -19.06 2.17 35.05
CA ASN A 120 -20.50 2.21 34.86
C ASN A 120 -21.18 2.59 36.16
N SER A 121 -21.48 3.88 36.32
CA SER A 121 -22.15 4.38 37.52
C SER A 121 -23.60 3.89 37.66
N GLU A 122 -24.27 3.55 36.56
CA GLU A 122 -25.67 3.10 36.56
C GLU A 122 -25.81 1.61 36.88
N ASN A 123 -24.87 0.79 36.41
CA ASN A 123 -24.85 -0.66 36.65
C ASN A 123 -23.41 -1.16 36.86
N PRO A 124 -22.80 -0.87 38.02
CA PRO A 124 -21.43 -1.26 38.32
C PRO A 124 -21.31 -2.78 38.47
N LYS A 125 -20.38 -3.38 37.72
CA LYS A 125 -20.05 -4.80 37.78
C LYS A 125 -18.57 -4.99 38.16
N PRO A 126 -18.24 -5.09 39.45
CA PRO A 126 -16.86 -5.31 39.87
C PRO A 126 -16.38 -6.70 39.46
N VAL A 127 -15.07 -6.81 39.22
CA VAL A 127 -14.42 -8.11 38.98
C VAL A 127 -14.58 -8.97 40.23
N SER A 128 -15.09 -10.19 40.06
CA SER A 128 -15.27 -11.11 41.18
C SER A 128 -13.92 -11.63 41.69
N VAL A 129 -13.72 -11.58 43.01
CA VAL A 129 -12.51 -12.06 43.70
C VAL A 129 -12.88 -13.25 44.58
N ASP A 130 -13.43 -14.30 43.96
CA ASP A 130 -13.94 -15.46 44.69
C ASP A 130 -12.82 -16.39 45.17
N GLY A 131 -12.82 -16.69 46.48
CA GLY A 131 -11.89 -17.65 47.08
C GLY A 131 -10.55 -17.07 47.54
N ARG A 132 -9.96 -17.72 48.55
CA ARG A 132 -8.71 -17.26 49.20
C ARG A 132 -7.52 -17.27 48.24
N GLU A 133 -7.43 -18.26 47.35
CA GLU A 133 -6.34 -18.40 46.40
C GLU A 133 -6.35 -17.30 45.33
N ARG A 134 -7.51 -17.00 44.73
CA ARG A 134 -7.67 -15.90 43.77
C ARG A 134 -7.36 -14.54 44.41
N ARG A 135 -7.84 -14.31 45.63
CA ARG A 135 -7.51 -13.11 46.39
C ARG A 135 -6.01 -12.96 46.63
N ALA A 136 -5.35 -14.00 47.15
CA ALA A 136 -3.90 -13.97 47.39
C ALA A 136 -3.08 -13.78 46.11
N ALA A 137 -3.50 -14.39 45.00
CA ALA A 137 -2.85 -14.22 43.70
C ALA A 137 -3.00 -12.78 43.15
N LEU A 138 -4.19 -12.19 43.25
CA LEU A 138 -4.46 -10.82 42.82
C LEU A 138 -3.83 -9.76 43.75
N GLU A 139 -3.72 -10.02 45.05
CA GLU A 139 -2.96 -9.15 45.96
C GLU A 139 -1.47 -9.14 45.60
N ALA A 140 -0.91 -10.29 45.20
CA ALA A 140 0.46 -10.34 44.70
C ALA A 140 0.60 -9.58 43.38
N ALA A 141 -0.35 -9.75 42.45
CA ALA A 141 -0.43 -8.99 41.21
C ALA A 141 -0.50 -7.47 41.47
N ALA A 142 -1.30 -7.04 42.43
CA ALA A 142 -1.45 -5.65 42.82
C ALA A 142 -0.13 -5.06 43.35
N ARG A 143 0.64 -5.82 44.14
CA ARG A 143 1.98 -5.38 44.60
C ARG A 143 2.97 -5.26 43.45
N GLU A 144 2.94 -6.21 42.50
CA GLU A 144 3.78 -6.14 41.31
C GLU A 144 3.44 -4.90 40.45
N ILE A 145 2.16 -4.60 40.25
CA ILE A 145 1.71 -3.39 39.52
C ILE A 145 2.04 -2.12 40.31
N GLN A 146 1.90 -2.13 41.63
CA GLN A 146 2.23 -0.98 42.48
C GLN A 146 3.72 -0.63 42.43
N SER A 147 4.59 -1.62 42.15
CA SER A 147 6.04 -1.42 41.99
C SER A 147 6.44 -0.70 40.69
N LEU A 148 5.49 -0.47 39.79
CA LEU A 148 5.69 0.35 38.60
C LEU A 148 6.12 1.78 38.97
N GLY A 149 6.94 2.38 38.12
CA GLY A 149 7.17 3.82 38.14
C GLY A 149 5.87 4.61 37.92
N HIS A 150 5.97 5.93 38.03
CA HIS A 150 4.81 6.81 37.90
C HIS A 150 4.19 6.76 36.48
N CYS A 151 2.93 6.35 36.38
CA CYS A 151 2.16 6.14 35.16
C CYS A 151 1.38 7.39 34.69
N GLY A 152 1.59 8.56 35.31
CA GLY A 152 0.89 9.80 34.95
C GLY A 152 1.05 10.20 33.47
N LEU A 153 2.17 9.83 32.83
CA LEU A 153 2.47 10.11 31.43
C LEU A 153 2.01 9.02 30.44
N VAL A 154 1.37 7.94 30.93
CA VAL A 154 0.80 6.92 30.04
C VAL A 154 -0.26 7.58 29.16
N SER A 155 -0.06 7.47 27.84
CA SER A 155 -0.97 7.94 26.81
C SER A 155 -1.97 6.85 26.41
N THR A 156 -3.03 7.26 25.71
CA THR A 156 -3.98 6.30 25.10
C THR A 156 -3.32 5.43 24.04
N GLU A 157 -2.31 5.94 23.35
CA GLU A 157 -1.53 5.27 22.33
C GLU A 157 -0.67 4.14 22.94
N ALA A 158 -0.06 4.39 24.10
CA ALA A 158 0.67 3.35 24.84
C ALA A 158 -0.25 2.19 25.30
N LEU A 159 -1.51 2.49 25.65
CA LEU A 159 -2.50 1.46 26.00
C LEU A 159 -3.03 0.70 24.79
N ALA A 160 -3.23 1.39 23.65
CA ALA A 160 -3.54 0.72 22.39
C ALA A 160 -2.43 -0.28 22.02
N HIS A 161 -1.17 0.13 22.15
CA HIS A 161 -0.02 -0.75 21.92
C HIS A 161 0.02 -1.95 22.88
N LEU A 162 -0.31 -1.74 24.17
CA LEU A 162 -0.43 -2.81 25.16
C LEU A 162 -1.49 -3.85 24.74
N TYR A 163 -2.68 -3.42 24.31
CA TYR A 163 -3.72 -4.32 23.83
C TYR A 163 -3.27 -5.12 22.60
N GLU A 164 -2.69 -4.42 21.63
CA GLU A 164 -2.22 -5.00 20.38
C GLU A 164 -1.14 -6.06 20.59
N SER A 165 -0.22 -5.82 21.52
CA SER A 165 1.00 -6.62 21.65
C SER A 165 0.88 -7.72 22.70
N ALA A 166 0.21 -7.45 23.83
CA ALA A 166 0.21 -8.31 25.01
C ALA A 166 -1.00 -9.25 25.12
N LEU A 167 -2.18 -8.82 24.64
CA LEU A 167 -3.46 -9.37 25.10
C LEU A 167 -4.21 -10.24 24.08
N ILE A 168 -3.81 -10.21 22.80
CA ILE A 168 -4.41 -11.07 21.76
C ILE A 168 -3.30 -11.91 21.13
N ASP A 169 -3.34 -13.24 21.21
CA ASP A 169 -2.38 -14.08 20.51
C ASP A 169 -2.67 -14.12 18.99
N ARG A 170 -1.69 -14.58 18.19
CA ARG A 170 -1.81 -14.59 16.70
C ARG A 170 -3.02 -15.42 16.21
N ALA A 171 -3.37 -16.49 16.91
CA ALA A 171 -4.48 -17.38 16.57
C ALA A 171 -5.84 -16.73 16.86
N THR A 172 -5.96 -16.04 17.99
CA THR A 172 -7.14 -15.29 18.40
C THR A 172 -7.33 -14.06 17.51
N ARG A 173 -6.26 -13.38 17.09
CA ARG A 173 -6.34 -12.28 16.11
C ARG A 173 -6.89 -12.73 14.76
N GLN A 174 -6.42 -13.87 14.25
CA GLN A 174 -6.93 -14.43 12.98
C GLN A 174 -8.39 -14.89 13.09
N ARG A 175 -8.79 -15.44 14.24
CA ARG A 175 -10.15 -15.91 14.48
C ARG A 175 -11.15 -14.77 14.67
N LEU A 176 -10.74 -13.70 15.35
CA LEU A 176 -11.59 -12.56 15.67
C LEU A 176 -11.52 -11.42 14.63
N GLY A 177 -10.58 -11.47 13.69
CA GLY A 177 -10.37 -10.39 12.72
C GLY A 177 -9.82 -9.10 13.34
N THR A 178 -9.32 -9.15 14.58
CA THR A 178 -8.92 -7.98 15.37
C THR A 178 -7.58 -7.44 14.86
N HIS A 179 -7.65 -6.56 13.87
CA HIS A 179 -6.54 -5.75 13.40
C HIS A 179 -6.73 -4.32 13.90
N SER A 180 -5.91 -3.91 14.86
CA SER A 180 -5.93 -2.53 15.33
C SER A 180 -5.45 -1.59 14.22
N THR A 181 -6.18 -0.51 14.02
CA THR A 181 -5.81 0.55 13.09
C THR A 181 -4.67 1.37 13.68
N PRO A 182 -3.51 1.49 13.01
CA PRO A 182 -2.40 2.28 13.52
C PRO A 182 -2.81 3.74 13.80
N PRO A 183 -2.34 4.37 14.89
CA PRO A 183 -2.73 5.74 15.24
C PRO A 183 -2.51 6.75 14.11
N TRP A 184 -1.39 6.64 13.38
CA TRP A 184 -1.10 7.53 12.25
C TRP A 184 -2.15 7.46 11.14
N LEU A 185 -2.80 6.30 10.94
CA LEU A 185 -3.82 6.13 9.91
C LEU A 185 -5.18 6.65 10.39
N VAL A 186 -5.49 6.43 11.66
CA VAL A 186 -6.68 7.01 12.30
C VAL A 186 -6.64 8.54 12.23
N ASP A 187 -5.53 9.13 12.66
CA ASP A 187 -5.30 10.58 12.61
C ASP A 187 -5.37 11.11 11.18
N TYR A 188 -4.82 10.36 10.21
CA TYR A 188 -4.91 10.71 8.81
C TYR A 188 -6.37 10.79 8.36
N ILE A 189 -7.16 9.73 8.55
CA ILE A 189 -8.57 9.68 8.11
C ILE A 189 -9.40 10.78 8.80
N VAL A 190 -9.27 10.94 10.12
CA VAL A 190 -9.99 11.96 10.89
C VAL A 190 -9.56 13.37 10.46
N GLY A 191 -8.27 13.59 10.24
CA GLY A 191 -7.72 14.86 9.77
C GLY A 191 -8.19 15.22 8.36
N ARG A 192 -8.33 14.25 7.45
CA ARG A 192 -8.89 14.47 6.11
C ARG A 192 -10.39 14.79 6.14
N LEU A 193 -11.12 14.29 7.15
CA LEU A 193 -12.53 14.61 7.37
C LEU A 193 -12.78 15.92 8.14
N ARG A 194 -11.75 16.47 8.81
CA ARG A 194 -11.84 17.66 9.66
C ARG A 194 -12.54 18.85 8.99
N PRO A 195 -12.27 19.22 7.72
CA PRO A 195 -12.97 20.33 7.07
C PRO A 195 -14.49 20.13 7.02
N TRP A 196 -14.96 18.97 6.55
CA TRP A 196 -16.39 18.67 6.50
C TRP A 196 -17.03 18.54 7.89
N ILE A 197 -16.31 18.01 8.88
CA ILE A 197 -16.80 17.94 10.27
C ILE A 197 -16.91 19.35 10.87
N GLY A 198 -15.98 20.25 10.54
CA GLY A 198 -15.99 21.65 10.96
C GLY A 198 -17.20 22.43 10.46
N GLU A 199 -17.64 22.15 9.22
CA GLU A 199 -18.86 22.74 8.61
C GLU A 199 -20.15 22.30 9.32
N MET A 200 -20.16 21.13 9.97
CA MET A 200 -21.33 20.64 10.69
C MET A 200 -21.58 21.48 11.96
N PRO A 201 -22.83 21.85 12.27
CA PRO A 201 -23.16 22.44 13.56
C PRO A 201 -22.75 21.50 14.71
N PRO A 202 -22.19 21.99 15.83
CA PRO A 202 -21.72 21.13 16.92
C PRO A 202 -22.76 20.12 17.40
N LYS A 203 -24.03 20.53 17.50
CA LYS A 203 -25.15 19.67 17.91
C LYS A 203 -25.41 18.48 16.98
N ASP A 204 -24.97 18.55 15.73
CA ASP A 204 -25.26 17.55 14.71
C ASP A 204 -24.08 16.59 14.50
N ARG A 205 -22.93 16.82 15.14
CA ARG A 205 -21.69 16.02 15.03
C ARG A 205 -21.78 14.72 15.84
N HIS A 206 -22.57 13.76 15.35
CA HIS A 206 -22.69 12.43 15.93
C HIS A 206 -21.73 11.45 15.25
N VAL A 207 -20.86 10.82 16.06
CA VAL A 207 -19.86 9.85 15.60
C VAL A 207 -20.32 8.45 15.96
N PHE A 208 -20.23 7.54 15.00
CA PHE A 208 -20.46 6.12 15.19
C PHE A 208 -19.30 5.30 14.62
N GLU A 209 -18.75 4.40 15.43
CA GLU A 209 -17.72 3.44 15.03
C GLU A 209 -18.27 1.99 15.10
N PRO A 210 -18.62 1.36 13.96
CA PRO A 210 -18.93 -0.07 13.93
C PRO A 210 -17.64 -0.91 14.03
N ALA A 211 -17.70 -2.00 14.78
CA ALA A 211 -16.53 -2.84 15.10
C ALA A 211 -15.39 -1.99 15.70
N CYS A 212 -15.73 -1.24 16.77
CA CYS A 212 -14.83 -0.22 17.29
C CYS A 212 -13.58 -0.77 17.99
N GLY A 213 -13.51 -2.06 18.30
CA GLY A 213 -12.38 -2.64 19.03
C GLY A 213 -12.09 -1.84 20.31
N HIS A 214 -10.86 -1.33 20.43
CA HIS A 214 -10.41 -0.48 21.55
C HIS A 214 -10.68 1.03 21.36
N ALA A 215 -11.54 1.40 20.40
CA ALA A 215 -12.07 2.75 20.14
C ALA A 215 -11.04 3.77 19.60
N ALA A 216 -10.12 3.33 18.74
CA ALA A 216 -9.10 4.19 18.16
C ALA A 216 -9.70 5.40 17.41
N PHE A 217 -10.72 5.18 16.56
CA PHE A 217 -11.37 6.29 15.84
C PHE A 217 -12.18 7.18 16.77
N LEU A 218 -12.92 6.61 17.74
CA LEU A 218 -13.65 7.43 18.72
C LEU A 218 -12.72 8.30 19.58
N ILE A 219 -11.52 7.83 19.94
CA ILE A 219 -10.53 8.64 20.67
C ILE A 219 -10.06 9.81 19.82
N SER A 220 -9.69 9.58 18.56
CA SER A 220 -9.26 10.66 17.66
C SER A 220 -10.42 11.64 17.38
N ALA A 221 -11.64 11.13 17.17
CA ALA A 221 -12.83 11.95 17.01
C ALA A 221 -13.18 12.75 18.27
N MET A 222 -13.01 12.19 19.47
CA MET A 222 -13.21 12.91 20.74
C MET A 222 -12.34 14.16 20.82
N ARG A 223 -11.08 14.01 20.44
CA ARG A 223 -10.09 15.10 20.46
C ARG A 223 -10.48 16.17 19.45
N LEU A 224 -10.78 15.78 18.20
CA LEU A 224 -11.24 16.70 17.16
C LEU A 224 -12.52 17.44 17.55
N LEU A 225 -13.54 16.73 18.05
CA LEU A 225 -14.80 17.35 18.43
C LEU A 225 -14.65 18.31 19.60
N GLY A 226 -13.75 18.02 20.54
CA GLY A 226 -13.40 18.92 21.64
C GLY A 226 -12.70 20.19 21.15
N GLU A 227 -11.76 20.06 20.21
CA GLU A 227 -11.06 21.19 19.58
C GLU A 227 -12.02 22.10 18.81
N LEU A 228 -13.00 21.52 18.11
CA LEU A 228 -13.97 22.25 17.30
C LEU A 228 -15.14 22.84 18.09
N LEU A 229 -15.11 22.81 19.43
CA LEU A 229 -16.11 23.48 20.25
C LEU A 229 -15.90 25.01 20.22
N PRO A 230 -16.97 25.80 19.99
CA PRO A 230 -16.89 27.25 20.12
C PRO A 230 -16.48 27.70 21.53
N ALA A 231 -15.79 28.84 21.64
CA ALA A 231 -15.37 29.38 22.93
C ALA A 231 -16.56 29.75 23.85
N ASP A 232 -17.72 30.05 23.28
CA ASP A 232 -18.97 30.37 23.99
C ASP A 232 -19.87 29.15 24.22
N TRP A 233 -19.37 27.94 23.97
CA TRP A 233 -20.12 26.71 24.17
C TRP A 233 -20.51 26.51 25.64
N ARG A 234 -21.82 26.40 25.91
CA ARG A 234 -22.36 26.41 27.28
C ARG A 234 -22.40 25.03 27.93
N GLU A 235 -22.56 23.98 27.14
CA GLU A 235 -22.64 22.62 27.68
C GLU A 235 -21.24 22.13 28.09
N PRO A 236 -21.07 21.46 29.25
CA PRO A 236 -19.80 20.85 29.60
C PRO A 236 -19.29 19.90 28.51
N ARG A 237 -18.01 20.04 28.12
CA ARG A 237 -17.36 19.21 27.08
C ARG A 237 -17.61 17.71 27.26
N GLN A 238 -17.51 17.21 28.50
CA GLN A 238 -17.80 15.82 28.86
C GLN A 238 -19.22 15.39 28.44
N SER A 239 -20.23 16.19 28.79
CA SER A 239 -21.63 15.87 28.46
C SER A 239 -21.85 15.88 26.95
N TYR A 240 -21.20 16.82 26.27
CA TYR A 240 -21.28 16.95 24.82
C TYR A 240 -20.70 15.71 24.13
N LEU A 241 -19.49 15.30 24.51
CA LEU A 241 -18.81 14.15 23.91
C LEU A 241 -19.57 12.84 24.14
N ARG A 242 -20.06 12.59 25.36
CA ARG A 242 -20.79 11.36 25.70
C ARG A 242 -22.05 11.16 24.89
N ARG A 243 -22.75 12.24 24.54
CA ARG A 243 -23.96 12.20 23.71
C ARG A 243 -23.70 12.01 22.22
N ARG A 244 -22.44 12.09 21.78
CA ARG A 244 -22.09 12.11 20.36
C ARG A 244 -21.22 10.93 19.95
N LEU A 245 -20.44 10.35 20.86
CA LEU A 245 -19.56 9.23 20.58
C LEU A 245 -20.24 7.89 20.87
N HIS A 246 -20.48 7.11 19.83
CA HIS A 246 -21.14 5.80 19.92
C HIS A 246 -20.26 4.73 19.25
N GLY A 247 -20.18 3.56 19.88
CA GLY A 247 -19.41 2.44 19.35
C GLY A 247 -20.15 1.12 19.50
N MET A 248 -19.86 0.18 18.61
CA MET A 248 -20.39 -1.18 18.68
C MET A 248 -19.26 -2.17 18.46
N GLU A 249 -19.16 -3.17 19.32
CA GLU A 249 -18.15 -4.22 19.21
C GLU A 249 -18.70 -5.54 19.77
N ARG A 250 -18.32 -6.66 19.16
CA ARG A 250 -18.73 -8.00 19.58
C ARG A 250 -17.86 -8.52 20.72
N ASP A 251 -16.58 -8.16 20.74
CA ASP A 251 -15.66 -8.55 21.81
C ASP A 251 -15.83 -7.66 23.06
N ALA A 252 -16.44 -8.24 24.10
CA ALA A 252 -16.60 -7.59 25.39
C ALA A 252 -15.27 -7.09 25.98
N PHE A 253 -14.16 -7.79 25.76
CA PHE A 253 -12.86 -7.38 26.30
C PHE A 253 -12.27 -6.18 25.56
N ALA A 254 -12.40 -6.13 24.24
CA ALA A 254 -12.04 -4.95 23.46
C ALA A 254 -12.83 -3.71 23.92
N LEU A 255 -14.12 -3.88 24.24
CA LEU A 255 -14.95 -2.82 24.81
C LEU A 255 -14.48 -2.33 26.18
N GLU A 256 -13.99 -3.22 27.05
CA GLU A 256 -13.41 -2.81 28.34
C GLU A 256 -12.21 -1.88 28.15
N ILE A 257 -11.37 -2.18 27.15
CA ILE A 257 -10.20 -1.37 26.83
C ILE A 257 -10.64 -0.06 26.17
N ALA A 258 -11.62 -0.08 25.27
CA ALA A 258 -12.22 1.13 24.72
C ALA A 258 -12.75 2.07 25.81
N ARG A 259 -13.46 1.52 26.81
CA ARG A 259 -13.96 2.29 27.96
C ARG A 259 -12.83 2.95 28.72
N LEU A 260 -11.76 2.23 29.03
CA LEU A 260 -10.61 2.80 29.72
C LEU A 260 -9.92 3.87 28.87
N SER A 261 -9.62 3.58 27.61
CA SER A 261 -8.91 4.51 26.72
C SER A 261 -9.68 5.82 26.53
N LEU A 262 -11.00 5.76 26.31
CA LEU A 262 -11.84 6.95 26.22
C LEU A 262 -11.93 7.70 27.56
N THR A 263 -11.96 6.99 28.69
CA THR A 263 -11.96 7.62 30.02
C THR A 263 -10.63 8.33 30.29
N LEU A 264 -9.50 7.73 29.92
CA LEU A 264 -8.19 8.36 30.04
C LEU A 264 -8.00 9.55 29.11
N ALA A 265 -8.63 9.51 27.92
CA ALA A 265 -8.69 10.64 27.01
C ALA A 265 -9.53 11.82 27.54
N ASP A 266 -10.37 11.60 28.56
CA ASP A 266 -11.30 12.60 29.12
C ASP A 266 -11.12 12.82 30.63
N VAL A 267 -9.96 12.48 31.20
CA VAL A 267 -9.62 12.72 32.61
C VAL A 267 -9.89 14.19 33.01
N PRO A 268 -10.47 14.46 34.19
CA PRO A 268 -10.79 13.54 35.30
C PRO A 268 -12.20 12.93 35.25
N ASN A 269 -12.90 13.03 34.12
CA ASN A 269 -14.29 12.62 34.03
C ASN A 269 -14.43 11.09 34.12
N PRO A 270 -15.47 10.56 34.80
CA PRO A 270 -15.73 9.12 34.81
C PRO A 270 -16.10 8.60 33.42
N ASN A 271 -16.26 7.29 33.28
CA ASN A 271 -16.83 6.70 32.08
C ASN A 271 -18.32 7.08 31.95
N GLY A 272 -18.80 7.15 30.72
CA GLY A 272 -20.21 7.33 30.35
C GLY A 272 -20.40 7.15 28.84
N TRP A 273 -19.52 6.37 28.21
CA TRP A 273 -19.46 6.22 26.77
C TRP A 273 -20.52 5.24 26.28
N ALA A 274 -21.23 5.63 25.21
CA ALA A 274 -22.28 4.83 24.58
C ALA A 274 -21.70 3.71 23.71
N LEU A 275 -21.01 2.76 24.36
CA LEU A 275 -20.43 1.58 23.75
C LEU A 275 -21.32 0.36 23.97
N THR A 276 -21.71 -0.31 22.88
CA THR A 276 -22.65 -1.43 22.89
C THR A 276 -21.94 -2.74 22.55
N GLU A 277 -22.04 -3.73 23.44
CA GLU A 277 -21.65 -5.11 23.12
C GLU A 277 -22.71 -5.75 22.20
N ALA A 278 -22.38 -5.93 20.92
CA ALA A 278 -23.30 -6.53 19.96
C ALA A 278 -22.59 -7.09 18.73
N ASN A 279 -23.16 -8.17 18.18
CA ASN A 279 -22.90 -8.55 16.80
C ASN A 279 -23.68 -7.62 15.87
N MET A 280 -22.99 -6.91 14.99
CA MET A 280 -23.58 -5.89 14.10
C MET A 280 -24.36 -6.46 12.90
N PHE A 281 -24.23 -7.76 12.60
CA PHE A 281 -24.86 -8.36 11.42
C PHE A 281 -26.32 -8.82 11.62
N PRO A 282 -26.71 -9.42 12.76
CA PRO A 282 -28.11 -9.78 13.03
C PRO A 282 -28.99 -8.54 13.27
N GLY A 283 -30.21 -8.58 12.73
CA GLY A 283 -31.21 -7.52 12.93
C GLY A 283 -30.87 -6.21 12.19
N ASP A 284 -31.34 -5.10 12.75
CA ASP A 284 -31.27 -3.76 12.16
C ASP A 284 -30.43 -2.74 12.98
N ARG A 285 -29.72 -3.21 14.02
CA ARG A 285 -29.01 -2.34 14.97
C ARG A 285 -27.97 -1.47 14.28
N LEU A 286 -27.14 -2.07 13.44
CA LEU A 286 -26.11 -1.34 12.67
C LEU A 286 -26.73 -0.23 11.84
N GLN A 287 -27.80 -0.54 11.10
CA GLN A 287 -28.50 0.41 10.24
C GLN A 287 -29.14 1.55 11.05
N ARG A 288 -29.71 1.26 12.24
CA ARG A 288 -30.23 2.30 13.14
C ARG A 288 -29.13 3.22 13.64
N SER A 289 -28.02 2.67 14.15
CA SER A 289 -26.88 3.47 14.61
C SER A 289 -26.27 4.33 13.51
N VAL A 290 -26.20 3.81 12.28
CA VAL A 290 -25.73 4.58 11.12
C VAL A 290 -26.68 5.74 10.78
N ARG A 291 -28.00 5.54 10.81
CA ARG A 291 -28.99 6.60 10.53
C ARG A 291 -28.94 7.75 11.54
N GLU A 292 -28.59 7.44 12.79
CA GLU A 292 -28.47 8.42 13.87
C GLU A 292 -27.15 9.22 13.81
N ALA A 293 -26.14 8.70 13.10
CA ALA A 293 -24.83 9.32 12.96
C ALA A 293 -24.75 10.34 11.81
N SER A 294 -23.87 11.35 11.96
CA SER A 294 -23.37 12.17 10.84
C SER A 294 -21.98 11.74 10.39
N ILE A 295 -21.22 11.07 11.25
CA ILE A 295 -19.81 10.73 11.03
C ILE A 295 -19.69 9.25 11.33
N VAL A 296 -19.37 8.44 10.32
CA VAL A 296 -19.15 7.00 10.51
C VAL A 296 -17.73 6.64 10.14
N LEU A 297 -16.98 6.15 11.12
CA LEU A 297 -15.56 5.81 10.98
C LEU A 297 -15.37 4.33 11.26
N GLY A 298 -14.48 3.64 10.57
CA GLY A 298 -14.22 2.26 10.97
C GLY A 298 -13.17 1.52 10.18
N ASN A 299 -12.70 0.44 10.79
CA ASN A 299 -11.90 -0.60 10.16
C ASN A 299 -12.55 -1.96 10.52
N PRO A 300 -13.64 -2.33 9.83
CA PRO A 300 -14.34 -3.56 10.16
C PRO A 300 -13.50 -4.80 9.76
N PRO A 301 -13.82 -5.99 10.30
CA PRO A 301 -13.08 -7.22 10.02
C PRO A 301 -13.01 -7.60 8.54
N PHE A 302 -11.83 -7.99 8.04
CA PHE A 302 -11.61 -8.34 6.62
C PHE A 302 -11.87 -9.81 6.32
N GLU A 303 -12.09 -10.66 7.31
CA GLU A 303 -12.35 -12.08 7.08
C GLU A 303 -13.73 -12.34 6.46
N PRO A 304 -13.89 -13.44 5.71
CA PRO A 304 -15.20 -13.89 5.28
C PRO A 304 -16.08 -14.30 6.47
N PHE A 305 -17.39 -14.38 6.23
CA PHE A 305 -18.32 -14.98 7.18
C PHE A 305 -18.02 -16.47 7.41
N GLU A 306 -18.26 -16.94 8.64
CA GLU A 306 -18.18 -18.37 8.97
C GLU A 306 -19.19 -19.17 8.13
N ALA A 307 -18.85 -20.41 7.78
CA ALA A 307 -19.69 -21.26 6.94
C ALA A 307 -21.13 -21.36 7.50
N GLY A 308 -22.13 -21.09 6.66
CA GLY A 308 -23.55 -21.14 7.04
C GLY A 308 -24.08 -19.91 7.81
N THR A 309 -23.23 -18.97 8.23
CA THR A 309 -23.66 -17.76 8.96
C THR A 309 -24.02 -16.58 8.04
N ARG A 310 -23.53 -16.61 6.79
CA ARG A 310 -23.78 -15.58 5.77
C ARG A 310 -25.17 -15.76 5.15
N LYS A 311 -25.96 -14.69 5.10
CA LYS A 311 -27.17 -14.67 4.26
C LYS A 311 -26.82 -14.59 2.77
N GLN A 312 -27.70 -15.09 1.92
CA GLN A 312 -27.43 -15.21 0.47
C GLN A 312 -27.18 -13.86 -0.21
N ASP A 313 -27.83 -12.81 0.26
CA ASP A 313 -27.79 -11.42 -0.22
C ASP A 313 -26.61 -10.60 0.32
N TRP A 314 -25.82 -11.13 1.27
CA TRP A 314 -24.70 -10.39 1.85
C TRP A 314 -23.45 -10.50 1.00
N LEU A 315 -22.61 -9.47 1.05
CA LEU A 315 -21.26 -9.57 0.47
C LEU A 315 -20.43 -10.64 1.20
N HIS A 316 -19.49 -11.29 0.51
CA HIS A 316 -18.68 -12.36 1.11
C HIS A 316 -17.80 -11.90 2.28
N ASN A 317 -17.32 -10.66 2.20
CA ASN A 317 -16.38 -10.08 3.16
C ASN A 317 -17.13 -9.24 4.20
N LYS A 318 -16.83 -9.44 5.49
CA LYS A 318 -17.49 -8.72 6.59
C LYS A 318 -17.31 -7.19 6.51
N ALA A 319 -16.14 -6.70 6.11
CA ALA A 319 -15.88 -5.27 5.92
C ALA A 319 -16.66 -4.69 4.75
N ALA A 320 -16.69 -5.40 3.62
CA ALA A 320 -17.50 -4.99 2.48
C ALA A 320 -19.00 -4.92 2.84
N GLU A 321 -19.52 -5.93 3.55
CA GLU A 321 -20.93 -5.97 3.99
C GLU A 321 -21.26 -4.89 5.01
N THR A 322 -20.34 -4.61 5.94
CA THR A 322 -20.50 -3.50 6.91
C THR A 322 -20.57 -2.18 6.17
N PHE A 323 -19.65 -1.94 5.24
CA PHE A 323 -19.60 -0.72 4.44
C PHE A 323 -20.81 -0.56 3.53
N ARG A 324 -21.32 -1.64 2.92
CA ARG A 324 -22.59 -1.64 2.17
C ARG A 324 -23.73 -1.09 3.01
N ARG A 325 -23.90 -1.59 4.25
CA ARG A 325 -24.96 -1.13 5.15
C ARG A 325 -24.76 0.32 5.59
N VAL A 326 -23.51 0.78 5.72
CA VAL A 326 -23.22 2.19 5.98
C VAL A 326 -23.66 3.05 4.80
N VAL A 327 -23.27 2.70 3.58
CA VAL A 327 -23.62 3.42 2.35
C VAL A 327 -25.14 3.47 2.11
N GLU A 328 -25.87 2.40 2.43
CA GLU A 328 -27.32 2.37 2.28
C GLU A 328 -28.05 3.26 3.30
N ASN A 329 -27.49 3.45 4.50
CA ASN A 329 -28.20 4.01 5.65
C ASN A 329 -27.68 5.36 6.14
N LEU A 330 -26.50 5.82 5.71
CA LEU A 330 -25.95 7.10 6.17
C LEU A 330 -26.85 8.25 5.74
N ARG A 331 -27.12 9.24 6.59
CA ARG A 331 -27.98 10.37 6.21
C ARG A 331 -27.32 11.31 5.19
N PRO A 332 -28.08 12.05 4.36
CA PRO A 332 -27.52 13.11 3.52
C PRO A 332 -26.68 14.11 4.33
N GLY A 333 -25.54 14.53 3.78
CA GLY A 333 -24.54 15.35 4.46
C GLY A 333 -23.68 14.59 5.48
N GLY A 334 -24.00 13.34 5.79
CA GLY A 334 -23.16 12.48 6.61
C GLY A 334 -21.86 12.12 5.90
N VAL A 335 -20.77 12.03 6.66
CA VAL A 335 -19.42 11.69 6.17
C VAL A 335 -19.00 10.33 6.69
N PHE A 336 -18.12 9.67 5.93
CA PHE A 336 -17.50 8.43 6.34
C PHE A 336 -16.00 8.40 6.04
N GLY A 337 -15.27 7.59 6.82
CA GLY A 337 -13.88 7.24 6.57
C GLY A 337 -13.64 5.79 6.96
N PHE A 338 -13.34 4.94 5.97
CA PHE A 338 -13.27 3.50 6.17
C PHE A 338 -11.96 2.91 5.65
N VAL A 339 -11.42 1.96 6.41
CA VAL A 339 -10.36 1.04 5.94
C VAL A 339 -11.02 -0.25 5.45
N LEU A 340 -10.72 -0.65 4.21
CA LEU A 340 -11.43 -1.71 3.48
C LEU A 340 -10.45 -2.58 2.68
N PRO A 341 -10.80 -3.82 2.32
CA PRO A 341 -10.02 -4.62 1.37
C PRO A 341 -10.03 -3.98 -0.03
N GLN A 342 -8.88 -3.94 -0.72
CA GLN A 342 -8.80 -3.41 -2.09
C GLN A 342 -9.70 -4.14 -3.09
N THR A 343 -10.02 -5.41 -2.85
CA THR A 343 -10.92 -6.19 -3.71
C THR A 343 -12.33 -5.59 -3.81
N LEU A 344 -12.74 -4.76 -2.84
CA LEU A 344 -14.00 -4.02 -2.92
C LEU A 344 -14.03 -3.09 -4.16
N LEU A 345 -12.89 -2.55 -4.57
CA LEU A 345 -12.79 -1.56 -5.63
C LEU A 345 -13.12 -2.12 -7.02
N HIS A 346 -13.03 -3.42 -7.23
CA HIS A 346 -13.17 -4.03 -8.57
C HIS A 346 -13.90 -5.38 -8.59
N SER A 347 -14.31 -5.94 -7.45
CA SER A 347 -15.02 -7.23 -7.44
C SER A 347 -16.44 -7.11 -8.02
N GLN A 348 -16.86 -8.10 -8.82
CA GLN A 348 -18.19 -8.11 -9.42
C GLN A 348 -19.33 -8.06 -8.38
N GLN A 349 -19.17 -8.73 -7.23
CA GLN A 349 -20.19 -8.75 -6.18
C GLN A 349 -20.45 -7.39 -5.54
N ALA A 350 -19.48 -6.48 -5.60
CA ALA A 350 -19.60 -5.14 -5.04
C ALA A 350 -19.98 -4.07 -6.11
N SER A 351 -20.34 -4.44 -7.34
CA SER A 351 -20.70 -3.47 -8.40
C SER A 351 -21.81 -2.52 -7.96
N ALA A 352 -22.93 -3.07 -7.47
CA ALA A 352 -24.07 -2.27 -7.02
C ALA A 352 -23.71 -1.29 -5.88
N LEU A 353 -22.78 -1.67 -5.01
CA LEU A 353 -22.29 -0.79 -3.95
C LEU A 353 -21.46 0.36 -4.54
N ARG A 354 -20.58 0.09 -5.51
CA ARG A 354 -19.78 1.13 -6.18
C ARG A 354 -20.66 2.07 -7.02
N GLU A 355 -21.67 1.55 -7.69
CA GLU A 355 -22.67 2.35 -8.40
C GLU A 355 -23.40 3.31 -7.44
N ALA A 356 -23.84 2.82 -6.28
CA ALA A 356 -24.46 3.64 -5.26
C ALA A 356 -23.49 4.72 -4.73
N LEU A 357 -22.23 4.38 -4.49
CA LEU A 357 -21.19 5.35 -4.09
C LEU A 357 -21.00 6.44 -5.14
N LEU A 358 -20.86 6.07 -6.42
CA LEU A 358 -20.65 7.05 -7.49
C LEU A 358 -21.88 7.94 -7.72
N HIS A 359 -23.08 7.44 -7.45
CA HIS A 359 -24.33 8.20 -7.67
C HIS A 359 -24.76 9.07 -6.47
N ASP A 360 -24.68 8.53 -5.26
CA ASP A 360 -25.23 9.13 -4.04
C ASP A 360 -24.18 9.80 -3.15
N TYR A 361 -22.88 9.63 -3.44
CA TYR A 361 -21.80 10.13 -2.60
C TYR A 361 -20.79 10.96 -3.38
N GLU A 362 -20.21 11.93 -2.68
CA GLU A 362 -18.96 12.58 -3.05
C GLU A 362 -17.81 11.81 -2.40
N ILE A 363 -16.96 11.19 -3.22
CA ILE A 363 -15.74 10.54 -2.73
C ILE A 363 -14.62 11.56 -2.82
N SER A 364 -14.06 11.97 -1.68
CA SER A 364 -12.94 12.92 -1.68
C SER A 364 -11.60 12.23 -1.89
N GLU A 365 -11.47 10.98 -1.42
CA GLU A 365 -10.19 10.28 -1.46
C GLU A 365 -10.33 8.76 -1.55
N ILE A 366 -9.46 8.15 -2.35
CA ILE A 366 -9.18 6.71 -2.37
C ILE A 366 -7.67 6.52 -2.27
N SER A 367 -7.23 5.87 -1.20
CA SER A 367 -5.82 5.63 -0.92
C SER A 367 -5.53 4.14 -0.92
N LEU A 368 -4.62 3.67 -1.78
CA LEU A 368 -4.25 2.26 -1.92
C LEU A 368 -2.95 1.97 -1.18
N PHE A 369 -2.95 0.97 -0.31
CA PHE A 369 -1.75 0.52 0.39
C PHE A 369 -1.29 -0.84 -0.17
N ALA A 370 -0.12 -0.85 -0.81
CA ALA A 370 0.48 -2.06 -1.36
C ALA A 370 1.10 -2.96 -0.27
N ASP A 371 1.46 -2.38 0.87
CA ASP A 371 2.06 -3.04 2.01
C ASP A 371 1.07 -3.37 3.11
N LYS A 372 1.54 -4.19 4.06
CA LYS A 372 0.87 -4.41 5.33
C LYS A 372 0.85 -3.10 6.12
N VAL A 373 -0.28 -2.40 6.06
CA VAL A 373 -0.60 -1.29 6.96
C VAL A 373 -0.70 -1.76 8.40
N PHE A 374 -1.21 -2.98 8.59
CA PHE A 374 -1.40 -3.60 9.89
C PHE A 374 -0.20 -4.49 10.25
N ARG A 375 0.25 -4.45 11.51
CA ARG A 375 1.37 -5.29 12.02
C ARG A 375 1.18 -6.78 11.72
N TYR A 376 -0.06 -7.24 11.59
CA TYR A 376 -0.45 -8.62 11.28
C TYR A 376 -1.58 -8.61 10.26
N GLY A 377 -1.57 -9.47 9.23
CA GLY A 377 -2.61 -9.52 8.17
C GLY A 377 -2.05 -9.71 6.75
N GLU A 378 -2.89 -10.17 5.82
CA GLU A 378 -2.54 -10.49 4.42
C GLU A 378 -3.26 -9.67 3.32
N PRO A 379 -4.46 -9.07 3.51
CA PRO A 379 -5.07 -8.35 2.39
C PRO A 379 -4.48 -6.95 2.20
N GLU A 380 -4.35 -6.58 0.94
CA GLU A 380 -4.13 -5.20 0.52
C GLU A 380 -5.30 -4.33 0.99
N SER A 381 -4.98 -3.20 1.59
CA SER A 381 -5.96 -2.30 2.20
C SER A 381 -6.14 -1.06 1.34
N THR A 382 -7.34 -0.50 1.37
CA THR A 382 -7.66 0.82 0.84
C THR A 382 -8.36 1.65 1.91
N VAL A 383 -8.13 2.96 1.88
CA VAL A 383 -8.94 3.93 2.62
C VAL A 383 -9.85 4.63 1.63
N ILE A 384 -11.14 4.71 1.98
CA ILE A 384 -12.13 5.51 1.24
C ILE A 384 -12.72 6.55 2.18
N ILE A 385 -12.69 7.81 1.74
CA ILE A 385 -13.27 8.95 2.45
C ILE A 385 -14.32 9.60 1.57
N GLY A 386 -15.51 9.84 2.11
CA GLY A 386 -16.61 10.40 1.34
C GLY A 386 -17.73 11.00 2.18
N ARG A 387 -18.66 11.66 1.49
CA ARG A 387 -19.84 12.33 2.05
C ARG A 387 -21.08 11.96 1.24
N ARG A 388 -22.18 11.62 1.92
CA ARG A 388 -23.46 11.41 1.23
C ARG A 388 -23.97 12.74 0.70
N LEU A 389 -24.26 12.79 -0.59
CA LEU A 389 -24.79 13.97 -1.24
C LEU A 389 -26.24 14.23 -0.80
N ALA A 390 -26.62 15.51 -0.78
CA ALA A 390 -28.03 15.88 -0.79
C ALA A 390 -28.65 15.50 -2.15
N GLN A 391 -29.96 15.24 -2.19
CA GLN A 391 -30.67 14.79 -3.41
C GLN A 391 -30.41 15.67 -4.64
N ASN A 392 -30.24 16.98 -4.44
CA ASN A 392 -30.06 17.98 -5.49
C ASN A 392 -28.61 18.49 -5.61
N ALA A 393 -27.64 17.86 -4.94
CA ALA A 393 -26.25 18.29 -5.02
C ALA A 393 -25.65 17.94 -6.40
N PRO A 394 -24.76 18.80 -6.94
CA PRO A 394 -24.02 18.46 -8.15
C PRO A 394 -23.17 17.22 -7.90
N ARG A 395 -23.20 16.29 -8.87
CA ARG A 395 -22.48 15.01 -8.78
C ARG A 395 -21.06 15.08 -9.35
N HIS A 396 -20.60 16.27 -9.74
CA HIS A 396 -19.26 16.46 -10.29
C HIS A 396 -18.26 16.71 -9.17
N PHE A 397 -17.42 15.71 -8.89
CA PHE A 397 -16.34 15.82 -7.92
C PHE A 397 -15.06 15.16 -8.44
N ALA A 398 -13.96 15.55 -7.82
CA ALA A 398 -12.64 15.02 -8.11
C ALA A 398 -12.14 14.22 -6.90
N VAL A 399 -11.74 12.98 -7.16
CA VAL A 399 -11.20 12.06 -6.16
C VAL A 399 -9.69 12.25 -6.11
N ARG A 400 -9.16 12.55 -4.92
CA ARG A 400 -7.72 12.42 -4.67
C ARG A 400 -7.38 10.92 -4.63
N TYR A 401 -6.63 10.45 -5.61
CA TYR A 401 -6.31 9.04 -5.74
C TYR A 401 -4.83 8.82 -5.46
N GLN A 402 -4.52 8.09 -4.40
CA GLN A 402 -3.16 7.92 -3.91
C GLN A 402 -2.74 6.45 -3.86
N ARG A 403 -1.44 6.21 -4.02
CA ARG A 403 -0.84 4.89 -3.81
C ARG A 403 0.35 5.00 -2.87
N ILE A 404 0.40 4.08 -1.93
CA ILE A 404 1.49 3.88 -0.99
C ILE A 404 2.08 2.51 -1.32
N ARG A 405 3.23 2.51 -2.00
CA ARG A 405 3.92 1.32 -2.51
C ARG A 405 4.65 0.56 -1.40
N GLU A 406 5.13 -0.62 -1.77
CA GLU A 406 5.94 -1.48 -0.91
C GLU A 406 7.20 -0.75 -0.44
N GLY A 407 7.48 -0.80 0.86
CA GLY A 407 8.54 -0.05 1.54
C GLY A 407 8.18 1.38 1.95
N GLN A 408 7.05 1.95 1.49
CA GLN A 408 6.75 3.38 1.68
C GLN A 408 5.70 3.68 2.74
N VAL A 409 5.11 2.67 3.39
CA VAL A 409 4.19 2.89 4.53
C VAL A 409 4.87 3.61 5.68
N ALA A 410 6.15 3.31 5.96
CA ALA A 410 6.92 3.96 7.01
C ALA A 410 7.27 5.43 6.69
N GLU A 411 7.42 5.77 5.41
CA GLU A 411 7.58 7.16 4.98
C GLU A 411 6.24 7.89 5.08
N PHE A 412 5.17 7.29 4.52
CA PHE A 412 3.81 7.83 4.58
C PHE A 412 3.34 8.06 6.03
N SER A 413 3.61 7.15 6.97
CA SER A 413 3.20 7.32 8.37
C SER A 413 3.84 8.54 9.05
N ARG A 414 5.02 8.96 8.57
CA ARG A 414 5.77 10.11 9.06
C ARG A 414 5.41 11.40 8.34
N THR A 415 5.16 11.36 7.04
CA THR A 415 5.05 12.56 6.18
C THR A 415 3.69 12.77 5.53
N TYR A 416 2.83 11.75 5.49
CA TYR A 416 1.61 11.67 4.67
C TYR A 416 1.83 11.95 3.17
N GLN A 417 3.06 11.77 2.69
CA GLN A 417 3.39 11.85 1.26
C GLN A 417 3.22 10.47 0.63
N ALA A 418 2.29 10.37 -0.32
CA ALA A 418 2.06 9.16 -1.09
C ALA A 418 3.18 8.93 -2.11
N SER A 419 3.38 7.67 -2.50
CA SER A 419 4.32 7.27 -3.57
C SER A 419 3.94 7.86 -4.91
N SER A 420 2.63 7.87 -5.19
CA SER A 420 2.06 8.50 -6.36
C SER A 420 0.68 9.04 -6.02
N GLU A 421 0.34 10.15 -6.65
CA GLU A 421 -0.93 10.84 -6.49
C GLU A 421 -1.46 11.28 -7.85
N MET A 422 -2.76 11.16 -8.05
CA MET A 422 -3.47 11.69 -9.20
C MET A 422 -4.84 12.19 -8.79
N THR A 423 -5.41 13.07 -9.61
CA THR A 423 -6.79 13.53 -9.47
C THR A 423 -7.64 12.78 -10.49
N VAL A 424 -8.64 12.03 -10.02
CA VAL A 424 -9.56 11.26 -10.87
C VAL A 424 -10.93 11.91 -10.83
N LYS A 425 -11.48 12.27 -11.99
CA LYS A 425 -12.83 12.82 -12.06
C LYS A 425 -13.88 11.72 -11.92
N GLN A 426 -15.01 12.02 -11.31
CA GLN A 426 -16.11 11.06 -11.14
C GLN A 426 -16.57 10.44 -12.47
N GLU A 427 -16.63 11.22 -13.56
CA GLU A 427 -17.10 10.72 -14.86
C GLU A 427 -16.24 9.55 -15.37
N ARG A 428 -14.93 9.58 -15.10
CA ARG A 428 -14.00 8.49 -15.43
C ARG A 428 -14.30 7.20 -14.67
N LEU A 429 -14.79 7.31 -13.44
CA LEU A 429 -15.17 6.15 -12.61
C LEU A 429 -16.53 5.59 -13.03
N VAL A 430 -17.46 6.46 -13.43
CA VAL A 430 -18.81 6.07 -13.88
C VAL A 430 -18.78 5.26 -15.18
N VAL A 431 -17.90 5.62 -16.12
CA VAL A 431 -17.75 4.88 -17.39
C VAL A 431 -16.89 3.62 -17.28
N ALA A 432 -16.29 3.35 -16.11
CA ALA A 432 -15.52 2.14 -15.90
C ALA A 432 -16.43 0.90 -15.87
N GLU A 433 -15.94 -0.21 -16.42
CA GLU A 433 -16.64 -1.50 -16.35
C GLU A 433 -16.92 -1.89 -14.89
N ASP A 434 -18.12 -2.43 -14.64
CA ASP A 434 -18.62 -2.79 -13.30
C ASP A 434 -18.47 -1.66 -12.25
N ALA A 435 -18.52 -0.39 -12.69
CA ALA A 435 -18.28 0.78 -11.83
C ALA A 435 -16.98 0.65 -11.01
N SER A 436 -15.92 0.09 -11.60
CA SER A 436 -14.65 -0.12 -10.89
C SER A 436 -14.09 1.19 -10.35
N LEU A 437 -13.81 1.20 -9.05
CA LEU A 437 -13.10 2.28 -8.36
C LEU A 437 -11.58 2.07 -8.41
N LEU A 438 -11.09 0.94 -8.94
CA LEU A 438 -9.67 0.71 -9.14
C LEU A 438 -9.22 1.42 -10.42
N VAL A 439 -8.43 2.47 -10.24
CA VAL A 439 -7.80 3.20 -11.35
C VAL A 439 -6.36 2.70 -11.49
N PRO A 440 -5.85 2.43 -12.70
CA PRO A 440 -4.43 2.12 -12.92
C PRO A 440 -3.54 3.37 -12.74
N GLU A 441 -2.25 3.19 -12.45
CA GLU A 441 -1.30 4.31 -12.59
C GLU A 441 -1.16 4.69 -14.06
N LEU A 442 -0.78 5.94 -14.37
CA LEU A 442 -0.73 6.44 -15.76
C LEU A 442 -2.09 6.34 -16.48
N ASP A 443 -3.20 6.56 -15.76
CA ASP A 443 -4.56 6.42 -16.32
C ASP A 443 -4.79 7.26 -17.58
N ASP A 444 -4.25 8.48 -17.63
CA ASP A 444 -4.33 9.36 -18.79
C ASP A 444 -3.55 8.83 -20.01
N LEU A 445 -2.43 8.15 -19.79
CA LEU A 445 -1.75 7.40 -20.85
C LEU A 445 -2.67 6.32 -21.40
N TRP A 446 -3.26 5.48 -20.55
CA TRP A 446 -4.11 4.38 -21.01
C TRP A 446 -5.38 4.88 -21.71
N GLN A 447 -5.99 5.97 -21.22
CA GLN A 447 -7.11 6.62 -21.90
C GLN A 447 -6.74 7.12 -23.29
N SER A 448 -5.56 7.75 -23.44
CA SER A 448 -5.08 8.22 -24.75
C SER A 448 -4.90 7.09 -25.79
N LEU A 449 -4.79 5.85 -25.31
CA LEU A 449 -4.55 4.65 -26.12
C LEU A 449 -5.79 3.76 -26.27
N ALA A 450 -6.94 4.16 -25.72
CA ALA A 450 -8.15 3.34 -25.74
C ALA A 450 -8.62 2.99 -27.17
N GLY A 451 -8.35 3.88 -28.13
CA GLY A 451 -8.65 3.67 -29.56
C GLY A 451 -7.66 2.79 -30.31
N MET A 452 -6.53 2.41 -29.69
CA MET A 452 -5.54 1.52 -30.33
C MET A 452 -6.00 0.05 -30.33
N LYS A 453 -5.39 -0.71 -31.23
CA LYS A 453 -5.59 -2.14 -31.41
C LYS A 453 -5.07 -2.94 -30.22
N ARG A 454 -5.61 -4.14 -30.01
CA ARG A 454 -5.16 -5.06 -28.96
C ARG A 454 -4.15 -6.05 -29.51
N LEU A 455 -3.18 -6.48 -28.69
CA LEU A 455 -2.15 -7.43 -29.13
C LEU A 455 -2.76 -8.73 -29.67
N GLU A 456 -3.88 -9.19 -29.08
CA GLU A 456 -4.59 -10.39 -29.55
C GLU A 456 -5.15 -10.28 -30.98
N GLU A 457 -5.25 -9.08 -31.57
CA GLU A 457 -5.64 -8.91 -32.97
C GLU A 457 -4.51 -9.26 -33.95
N PHE A 458 -3.26 -9.41 -33.47
CA PHE A 458 -2.07 -9.63 -34.31
C PHE A 458 -1.22 -10.85 -33.90
N ALA A 459 -1.40 -11.33 -32.67
CA ALA A 459 -0.61 -12.41 -32.11
C ALA A 459 -1.43 -13.31 -31.18
N GLN A 460 -1.19 -14.62 -31.25
CA GLN A 460 -1.73 -15.58 -30.28
C GLN A 460 -1.02 -15.41 -28.95
N VAL A 461 -1.79 -15.11 -27.91
CA VAL A 461 -1.26 -14.99 -26.55
C VAL A 461 -1.95 -15.99 -25.62
N GLY A 462 -1.17 -16.86 -24.99
CA GLY A 462 -1.75 -17.84 -24.09
C GLY A 462 -0.77 -18.43 -23.09
N GLN A 463 -1.29 -18.87 -21.95
CA GLN A 463 -0.48 -19.56 -20.94
C GLN A 463 -0.04 -20.95 -21.46
N GLY A 464 1.14 -21.40 -21.05
CA GLY A 464 1.63 -22.74 -21.33
C GLY A 464 0.83 -23.87 -20.66
N LEU A 465 1.23 -25.11 -20.94
CA LEU A 465 0.49 -26.31 -20.59
C LEU A 465 0.54 -26.59 -19.08
N SER A 466 -0.46 -27.29 -18.57
CA SER A 466 -0.46 -27.81 -17.19
C SER A 466 -0.60 -29.33 -17.23
N HIS A 467 0.32 -30.02 -16.58
CA HIS A 467 0.22 -31.46 -16.33
C HIS A 467 -0.73 -31.77 -15.16
N LYS A 468 -1.18 -33.02 -15.06
CA LYS A 468 -1.98 -33.50 -13.92
C LYS A 468 -1.11 -33.57 -12.66
N SER A 469 -1.63 -33.05 -11.54
CA SER A 469 -0.87 -32.75 -10.31
C SER A 469 -0.28 -33.95 -9.55
N ASN A 470 -0.65 -35.17 -9.92
CA ASN A 470 -0.29 -36.40 -9.18
C ASN A 470 0.72 -37.30 -9.92
N GLU A 471 1.18 -36.89 -11.10
CA GLU A 471 2.04 -37.73 -11.95
C GLU A 471 3.52 -37.33 -11.82
N THR A 472 4.37 -38.27 -11.40
CA THR A 472 5.81 -38.04 -11.15
C THR A 472 6.68 -38.14 -12.42
N GLU A 473 6.08 -38.27 -13.61
CA GLU A 473 6.81 -38.52 -14.87
C GLU A 473 6.38 -37.57 -16.01
N VAL A 474 6.27 -36.28 -15.71
CA VAL A 474 5.81 -35.27 -16.68
C VAL A 474 6.94 -34.39 -17.24
N GLU A 475 8.06 -34.34 -16.53
CA GLU A 475 9.28 -33.62 -16.92
C GLU A 475 10.54 -34.44 -16.59
N SER A 476 11.61 -34.26 -17.36
CA SER A 476 12.89 -34.92 -17.17
C SER A 476 14.06 -33.97 -17.48
N PRO A 477 15.12 -33.93 -16.66
CA PRO A 477 16.32 -33.12 -16.94
C PRO A 477 17.19 -33.75 -18.05
N ARG A 478 16.89 -34.98 -18.48
CA ARG A 478 17.63 -35.72 -19.50
C ARG A 478 16.69 -36.22 -20.59
N PRO A 479 17.20 -36.47 -21.82
CA PRO A 479 16.42 -37.11 -22.88
C PRO A 479 15.81 -38.42 -22.38
N ARG A 480 14.52 -38.60 -22.65
CA ARG A 480 13.75 -39.79 -22.31
C ARG A 480 12.82 -40.13 -23.47
N ASP A 481 12.57 -41.42 -23.67
CA ASP A 481 11.66 -41.89 -24.70
C ASP A 481 10.27 -41.26 -24.53
N LYS A 482 9.64 -40.82 -25.64
CA LYS A 482 8.38 -40.05 -25.71
C LYS A 482 8.40 -38.62 -25.18
N PHE A 483 9.50 -38.14 -24.63
CA PHE A 483 9.61 -36.75 -24.19
C PHE A 483 10.24 -35.91 -25.30
N VAL A 484 9.86 -34.63 -25.35
CA VAL A 484 10.37 -33.66 -26.33
C VAL A 484 11.12 -32.54 -25.62
N PRO A 485 12.14 -31.93 -26.24
CA PRO A 485 12.84 -30.80 -25.64
C PRO A 485 11.88 -29.60 -25.48
N GLY A 486 11.89 -28.97 -24.32
CA GLY A 486 10.96 -27.93 -23.88
C GLY A 486 11.52 -27.05 -22.76
N PHE A 487 10.68 -26.16 -22.21
CA PHE A 487 11.04 -25.31 -21.08
C PHE A 487 9.99 -25.40 -19.96
N SER A 488 10.40 -25.77 -18.74
CA SER A 488 9.49 -25.87 -17.59
C SER A 488 9.68 -24.81 -16.49
N PHE A 489 10.82 -24.14 -16.44
CA PHE A 489 11.12 -23.15 -15.40
C PHE A 489 11.99 -21.99 -15.91
N TRP A 490 12.03 -20.92 -15.12
CA TRP A 490 12.90 -19.77 -15.31
C TRP A 490 14.09 -19.85 -14.37
N LEU A 491 15.25 -19.37 -14.81
CA LEU A 491 16.37 -19.08 -13.92
C LEU A 491 16.20 -17.67 -13.32
N GLU A 492 16.68 -17.48 -12.09
CA GLU A 492 16.75 -16.14 -11.48
C GLU A 492 17.59 -15.19 -12.34
N SER A 493 18.76 -15.68 -12.76
CA SER A 493 19.70 -14.99 -13.65
C SER A 493 19.30 -15.01 -15.14
N GLN A 494 18.05 -15.39 -15.48
CA GLN A 494 17.62 -15.45 -16.88
C GLN A 494 17.75 -14.09 -17.56
N MET A 495 18.52 -14.03 -18.64
CA MET A 495 18.68 -12.84 -19.47
C MET A 495 17.76 -12.90 -20.68
N THR A 496 17.31 -11.74 -21.16
CA THR A 496 16.32 -11.61 -22.24
C THR A 496 16.84 -12.06 -23.61
N HIS A 497 18.17 -12.17 -23.76
CA HIS A 497 18.84 -12.63 -24.99
C HIS A 497 19.17 -14.13 -25.00
N LEU A 498 18.82 -14.87 -23.93
CA LEU A 498 19.12 -16.30 -23.76
C LEU A 498 17.83 -17.09 -23.52
N LEU A 499 17.76 -18.31 -24.03
CA LEU A 499 16.71 -19.26 -23.68
C LEU A 499 17.01 -19.94 -22.33
N PRO A 500 15.99 -20.47 -21.62
CA PRO A 500 16.21 -21.24 -20.40
C PRO A 500 16.91 -22.57 -20.69
N PRO A 501 17.41 -23.27 -19.66
CA PRO A 501 17.87 -24.65 -19.82
C PRO A 501 16.78 -25.54 -20.39
N VAL A 502 17.13 -26.32 -21.41
CA VAL A 502 16.21 -27.29 -22.01
C VAL A 502 15.88 -28.36 -20.98
N THR A 503 14.58 -28.61 -20.81
CA THR A 503 14.02 -29.73 -20.05
C THR A 503 13.21 -30.60 -21.01
N TRP A 504 13.13 -31.89 -20.76
CA TRP A 504 12.35 -32.80 -21.59
C TRP A 504 10.93 -32.89 -21.03
N LEU A 505 9.90 -32.64 -21.85
CA LEU A 505 8.50 -32.61 -21.45
C LEU A 505 7.73 -33.77 -22.06
N ASN A 506 6.83 -34.36 -21.28
CA ASN A 506 5.87 -35.34 -21.79
C ASN A 506 4.63 -34.61 -22.34
N LEU A 507 4.35 -34.78 -23.63
CA LEU A 507 3.19 -34.19 -24.32
C LEU A 507 2.04 -35.17 -24.54
N ASP A 508 2.07 -36.35 -23.93
CA ASP A 508 0.97 -37.31 -24.00
C ASP A 508 -0.33 -36.66 -23.47
N PRO A 509 -1.43 -36.64 -24.27
CA PRO A 509 -2.71 -36.09 -23.85
C PRO A 509 -3.24 -36.67 -22.53
N GLU A 510 -2.89 -37.92 -22.17
CA GLU A 510 -3.28 -38.53 -20.90
C GLU A 510 -2.62 -37.86 -19.69
N MET A 511 -1.43 -37.28 -19.86
CA MET A 511 -0.65 -36.63 -18.81
C MET A 511 -0.97 -35.13 -18.69
N ILE A 512 -1.59 -34.56 -19.72
CA ILE A 512 -1.94 -33.13 -19.78
C ILE A 512 -3.29 -32.89 -19.10
N ALA A 513 -3.33 -31.97 -18.14
CA ALA A 513 -4.57 -31.48 -17.55
C ALA A 513 -5.20 -30.38 -18.44
N ARG A 514 -4.37 -29.45 -18.94
CA ARG A 514 -4.79 -28.37 -19.84
C ARG A 514 -3.68 -28.09 -20.86
N PRO A 515 -3.89 -28.33 -22.18
CA PRO A 515 -2.86 -28.11 -23.18
C PRO A 515 -2.55 -26.61 -23.39
N ARG A 516 -3.60 -25.79 -23.43
CA ARG A 516 -3.52 -24.33 -23.70
C ARG A 516 -2.63 -24.06 -24.92
N HIS A 517 -1.68 -23.14 -24.83
CA HIS A 517 -0.77 -22.79 -25.93
C HIS A 517 0.60 -23.47 -25.80
N GLY A 518 0.81 -24.30 -24.78
CA GLY A 518 2.13 -24.82 -24.43
C GLY A 518 2.55 -26.10 -25.14
N THR A 519 1.66 -26.76 -25.89
CA THR A 519 1.94 -28.05 -26.54
C THR A 519 2.46 -27.94 -27.97
N ALA A 520 2.37 -26.77 -28.60
CA ALA A 520 2.82 -26.62 -29.98
C ALA A 520 4.36 -26.69 -30.07
N THR A 521 4.82 -27.34 -31.13
CA THR A 521 6.24 -27.53 -31.48
C THR A 521 6.50 -26.89 -32.85
N GLU A 522 7.75 -26.54 -33.13
CA GLU A 522 8.21 -26.09 -34.46
C GLU A 522 7.57 -24.76 -34.93
N ALA A 523 7.02 -23.98 -34.01
CA ALA A 523 6.40 -22.68 -34.26
C ALA A 523 7.19 -21.55 -33.57
N PRO A 524 7.92 -20.70 -34.30
CA PRO A 524 8.67 -19.58 -33.73
C PRO A 524 7.80 -18.72 -32.82
N GLN A 525 8.30 -18.38 -31.63
CA GLN A 525 7.50 -17.72 -30.60
C GLN A 525 8.35 -16.83 -29.69
N VAL A 526 7.68 -15.90 -29.01
CA VAL A 526 8.23 -15.16 -27.87
C VAL A 526 7.68 -15.77 -26.58
N LEU A 527 8.57 -16.07 -25.65
CA LEU A 527 8.25 -16.63 -24.34
C LEU A 527 8.33 -15.55 -23.27
N LEU A 528 7.23 -15.30 -22.56
CA LEU A 528 7.16 -14.41 -21.41
C LEU A 528 7.04 -15.19 -20.11
N ASN A 529 7.52 -14.63 -19.02
CA ASN A 529 7.33 -15.17 -17.69
C ASN A 529 5.87 -15.02 -17.23
N TYR A 530 5.29 -16.08 -16.66
CA TYR A 530 3.98 -16.01 -16.02
C TYR A 530 4.06 -15.40 -14.61
N ALA A 531 5.01 -15.86 -13.79
CA ALA A 531 5.30 -15.26 -12.50
C ALA A 531 6.10 -13.97 -12.71
N ARG A 532 5.74 -12.86 -12.06
CA ARG A 532 6.45 -11.58 -12.20
C ARG A 532 7.93 -11.69 -11.80
N VAL A 533 8.80 -10.97 -12.50
CA VAL A 533 10.25 -10.95 -12.18
C VAL A 533 10.57 -10.08 -10.96
N SER A 534 9.79 -9.02 -10.74
CA SER A 534 9.89 -8.15 -9.58
C SER A 534 8.51 -7.71 -9.13
N ARG A 535 8.39 -7.21 -7.90
CA ARG A 535 7.15 -6.58 -7.41
C ARG A 535 6.96 -5.16 -7.94
N GLU A 536 8.01 -4.58 -8.53
CA GLU A 536 8.08 -3.20 -9.02
C GLU A 536 7.67 -3.10 -10.50
N ALA A 537 8.07 -2.02 -11.18
CA ALA A 537 7.64 -1.71 -12.55
C ALA A 537 8.14 -2.70 -13.61
N TRP A 538 9.36 -3.24 -13.47
CA TRP A 538 9.90 -4.25 -14.39
C TRP A 538 9.37 -5.65 -14.06
N ARG A 539 8.32 -6.08 -14.75
CA ARG A 539 7.63 -7.36 -14.49
C ARG A 539 7.82 -8.43 -15.55
N LEU A 540 8.19 -8.05 -16.77
CA LEU A 540 8.27 -8.92 -17.94
C LEU A 540 9.71 -9.16 -18.38
N LYS A 541 9.99 -10.38 -18.84
CA LYS A 541 11.14 -10.78 -19.65
C LYS A 541 10.60 -11.60 -20.82
N GLY A 542 10.82 -11.11 -22.03
CA GLY A 542 10.55 -11.84 -23.27
C GLY A 542 11.81 -12.51 -23.80
N LEU A 543 11.70 -13.77 -24.23
CA LEU A 543 12.78 -14.54 -24.86
C LEU A 543 12.34 -14.94 -26.28
N ILE A 544 13.26 -14.96 -27.24
CA ILE A 544 12.96 -15.45 -28.59
C ILE A 544 13.28 -16.94 -28.66
N ASP A 545 12.28 -17.73 -28.98
CA ASP A 545 12.39 -19.15 -29.26
C ASP A 545 12.10 -19.40 -30.74
N GLU A 546 13.16 -19.33 -31.55
CA GLU A 546 13.09 -19.49 -33.01
C GLU A 546 12.65 -20.91 -33.42
N LYS A 547 12.91 -21.91 -32.58
CA LYS A 547 12.54 -23.30 -32.88
C LYS A 547 11.12 -23.65 -32.47
N GLY A 548 10.52 -22.92 -31.54
CA GLY A 548 9.17 -23.21 -31.05
C GLY A 548 9.11 -24.48 -30.21
N HIS A 549 9.58 -24.43 -28.98
CA HIS A 549 9.52 -25.53 -28.03
C HIS A 549 8.23 -25.51 -27.18
N PRO A 550 7.76 -26.68 -26.71
CA PRO A 550 6.68 -26.75 -25.74
C PRO A 550 7.10 -26.16 -24.39
N VAL A 551 6.13 -25.55 -23.70
CA VAL A 551 6.37 -24.85 -22.43
C VAL A 551 5.26 -25.07 -21.40
N THR A 552 5.64 -25.10 -20.12
CA THR A 552 4.70 -25.28 -19.01
C THR A 552 3.97 -23.97 -18.65
N SER A 553 3.03 -24.06 -17.71
CA SER A 553 2.22 -22.95 -17.18
C SER A 553 3.02 -21.80 -16.55
N ARG A 554 4.34 -21.96 -16.39
CA ARG A 554 5.27 -20.90 -15.96
C ARG A 554 5.56 -19.88 -17.08
N PHE A 555 5.13 -20.15 -18.29
CA PHE A 555 5.33 -19.30 -19.46
C PHE A 555 3.99 -18.80 -20.01
N ILE A 556 4.04 -17.62 -20.61
CA ILE A 556 3.06 -17.12 -21.56
C ILE A 556 3.73 -17.16 -22.93
N VAL A 557 3.03 -17.72 -23.90
CA VAL A 557 3.46 -17.83 -25.29
C VAL A 557 2.83 -16.68 -26.08
N VAL A 558 3.64 -16.01 -26.89
CA VAL A 558 3.22 -14.99 -27.86
C VAL A 558 3.71 -15.41 -29.25
N ARG A 559 2.79 -15.75 -30.17
CA ARG A 559 3.13 -16.15 -31.55
C ARG A 559 2.57 -15.16 -32.56
N PRO A 560 3.34 -14.74 -33.57
CA PRO A 560 2.81 -13.89 -34.62
C PRO A 560 1.73 -14.62 -35.43
N GLU A 561 0.64 -13.94 -35.78
CA GLU A 561 -0.37 -14.45 -36.73
C GLU A 561 -0.26 -13.82 -38.12
N LEU A 562 0.52 -12.75 -38.25
CA LEU A 562 0.74 -12.04 -39.51
C LEU A 562 2.10 -12.43 -40.11
N GLU A 563 2.15 -12.59 -41.44
CA GLU A 563 3.40 -12.93 -42.16
C GLU A 563 4.48 -11.85 -42.01
N ASN A 564 4.10 -10.58 -41.89
CA ASN A 564 5.02 -9.45 -41.74
C ASN A 564 5.43 -9.18 -40.28
N LEU A 565 4.92 -9.95 -39.31
CA LEU A 565 5.23 -9.77 -37.90
C LEU A 565 6.27 -10.81 -37.44
N SER A 566 7.50 -10.37 -37.20
CA SER A 566 8.56 -11.27 -36.74
C SER A 566 8.58 -11.46 -35.21
N PRO A 567 9.19 -12.56 -34.71
CA PRO A 567 9.50 -12.69 -33.29
C PRO A 567 10.42 -11.58 -32.74
N LEU A 568 11.23 -10.92 -33.59
CA LEU A 568 12.07 -9.78 -33.18
C LEU A 568 11.21 -8.57 -32.80
N SER A 569 10.23 -8.25 -33.66
CA SER A 569 9.26 -7.18 -33.39
C SER A 569 8.48 -7.43 -32.10
N LEU A 570 7.94 -8.64 -31.94
CA LEU A 570 7.22 -9.04 -30.72
C LEU A 570 8.11 -8.99 -29.47
N TRP A 571 9.38 -9.39 -29.58
CA TRP A 571 10.33 -9.29 -28.48
C TRP A 571 10.57 -7.84 -28.06
N GLY A 572 10.69 -6.93 -29.04
CA GLY A 572 10.82 -5.49 -28.80
C GLY A 572 9.63 -4.93 -28.02
N PHE A 573 8.40 -5.19 -28.49
CA PHE A 573 7.19 -4.77 -27.79
C PHE A 573 7.10 -5.36 -26.38
N CYS A 574 7.30 -6.67 -26.22
CA CYS A 574 7.14 -7.36 -24.93
C CYS A 574 8.20 -6.98 -23.88
N ASN A 575 9.40 -6.57 -24.28
CA ASN A 575 10.45 -6.13 -23.36
C ASN A 575 10.52 -4.61 -23.16
N SER A 576 9.65 -3.85 -23.84
CA SER A 576 9.62 -2.39 -23.80
C SER A 576 9.22 -1.84 -22.41
N PRO A 577 9.55 -0.56 -22.10
CA PRO A 577 9.00 0.13 -20.95
C PRO A 577 7.47 0.19 -20.99
N PHE A 578 6.86 0.29 -22.18
CA PHE A 578 5.41 0.29 -22.33
C PHE A 578 4.77 -1.00 -21.81
N ALA A 579 5.22 -2.17 -22.31
CA ALA A 579 4.63 -3.45 -21.91
C ALA A 579 4.86 -3.74 -20.42
N ASN A 580 6.02 -3.38 -19.89
CA ASN A 580 6.31 -3.52 -18.46
C ASN A 580 5.44 -2.61 -17.60
N ALA A 581 5.24 -1.34 -18.00
CA ALA A 581 4.34 -0.43 -17.32
C ALA A 581 2.90 -0.92 -17.36
N TYR A 582 2.44 -1.41 -18.53
CA TYR A 582 1.12 -2.00 -18.69
C TYR A 582 0.91 -3.19 -17.75
N ALA A 583 1.82 -4.17 -17.75
CA ALA A 583 1.77 -5.32 -16.84
C ALA A 583 1.88 -4.90 -15.37
N SER A 584 2.58 -3.80 -15.07
CA SER A 584 2.67 -3.28 -13.71
C SER A 584 1.36 -2.65 -13.22
N CYS A 585 0.66 -1.95 -14.11
CA CYS A 585 -0.56 -1.22 -13.79
C CYS A 585 -1.84 -2.08 -13.87
N HIS A 586 -1.85 -3.14 -14.68
CA HIS A 586 -3.07 -3.92 -14.97
C HIS A 586 -3.03 -5.37 -14.45
N SER A 587 -1.86 -5.98 -14.28
CA SER A 587 -1.77 -7.36 -13.78
C SER A 587 -1.72 -7.45 -12.26
N SER A 588 -2.20 -8.59 -11.76
CA SER A 588 -2.20 -8.93 -10.32
C SER A 588 -0.80 -8.86 -9.71
N LYS A 589 -0.73 -8.78 -8.38
CA LYS A 589 0.55 -8.91 -7.69
C LYS A 589 1.19 -10.28 -7.92
N ARG A 590 0.50 -11.41 -7.99
CA ARG A 590 1.24 -12.69 -8.01
C ARG A 590 1.83 -13.01 -9.39
N ASP A 591 0.98 -12.94 -10.39
CA ASP A 591 1.25 -13.42 -11.73
C ASP A 591 0.83 -12.37 -12.76
N VAL A 592 1.56 -12.33 -13.87
CA VAL A 592 1.15 -11.67 -15.10
C VAL A 592 0.20 -12.61 -15.82
N LEU A 593 -1.04 -12.19 -16.06
CA LEU A 593 -2.03 -13.07 -16.69
C LEU A 593 -1.93 -12.96 -18.20
N ALA A 594 -2.03 -14.10 -18.90
CA ALA A 594 -2.09 -14.12 -20.36
C ALA A 594 -3.30 -13.32 -20.90
N GLY A 595 -4.39 -13.26 -20.13
CA GLY A 595 -5.55 -12.42 -20.45
C GLY A 595 -5.22 -10.93 -20.47
N ASP A 596 -4.43 -10.44 -19.51
CA ASP A 596 -4.04 -9.02 -19.46
C ASP A 596 -3.17 -8.68 -20.67
N ILE A 597 -2.18 -9.54 -20.98
CA ILE A 597 -1.25 -9.34 -22.11
C ILE A 597 -1.98 -9.34 -23.45
N ARG A 598 -3.03 -10.16 -23.64
CA ARG A 598 -3.90 -10.08 -24.83
C ARG A 598 -4.50 -8.70 -25.04
N GLN A 599 -4.94 -8.08 -23.96
CA GLN A 599 -5.62 -6.78 -23.97
C GLN A 599 -4.66 -5.60 -24.07
N MET A 600 -3.34 -5.85 -24.01
CA MET A 600 -2.33 -4.80 -24.14
C MET A 600 -2.52 -4.05 -25.45
N ARG A 601 -2.65 -2.72 -25.36
CA ARG A 601 -2.79 -1.83 -26.52
C ARG A 601 -1.49 -1.77 -27.28
N VAL A 602 -1.56 -1.90 -28.60
CA VAL A 602 -0.41 -1.81 -29.51
C VAL A 602 -0.77 -0.94 -30.72
N PRO A 603 0.21 -0.31 -31.37
CA PRO A 603 0.02 0.32 -32.67
C PRO A 603 -0.53 -0.69 -33.69
N ASP A 604 -1.13 -0.21 -34.78
CA ASP A 604 -1.62 -1.10 -35.82
C ASP A 604 -0.43 -1.74 -36.57
N LEU A 605 -0.08 -2.96 -36.15
CA LEU A 605 1.08 -3.71 -36.62
C LEU A 605 0.98 -4.12 -38.10
N THR A 606 -0.19 -3.99 -38.73
CA THR A 606 -0.34 -4.20 -40.18
C THR A 606 0.14 -3.02 -41.00
N SER A 607 0.15 -1.82 -40.42
CA SER A 607 0.44 -0.56 -41.11
C SER A 607 1.77 0.07 -40.73
N CYS A 608 2.33 -0.30 -39.58
CA CYS A 608 3.57 0.28 -39.07
C CYS A 608 4.82 -0.24 -39.79
N ASP A 609 5.80 0.64 -39.99
CA ASP A 609 7.16 0.23 -40.39
C ASP A 609 7.94 -0.33 -39.19
N LEU A 610 8.07 -1.65 -39.16
CA LEU A 610 8.76 -2.41 -38.11
C LEU A 610 10.25 -2.60 -38.38
N ALA A 611 10.75 -2.31 -39.59
CA ALA A 611 12.13 -2.58 -39.96
C ALA A 611 13.16 -1.85 -39.06
N PRO A 612 12.96 -0.58 -38.65
CA PRO A 612 13.84 0.08 -37.67
C PRO A 612 13.90 -0.63 -36.32
N LEU A 613 12.75 -1.11 -35.82
CA LEU A 613 12.66 -1.84 -34.55
C LEU A 613 13.40 -3.18 -34.65
N GLU A 614 13.15 -3.96 -35.69
CA GLU A 614 13.80 -5.27 -35.90
C GLU A 614 15.31 -5.14 -36.01
N LYS A 615 15.78 -4.10 -36.72
CA LYS A 615 17.20 -3.77 -36.78
C LYS A 615 17.78 -3.47 -35.40
N ALA A 616 17.14 -2.61 -34.62
CA ALA A 616 17.60 -2.27 -33.27
C ALA A 616 17.64 -3.50 -32.35
N VAL A 617 16.61 -4.36 -32.41
CA VAL A 617 16.54 -5.61 -31.64
C VAL A 617 17.67 -6.56 -32.06
N SER A 618 17.88 -6.75 -33.36
CA SER A 618 18.94 -7.60 -33.89
C SER A 618 20.33 -7.11 -33.48
N GLU A 619 20.60 -5.80 -33.56
CA GLU A 619 21.87 -5.19 -33.14
C GLU A 619 22.13 -5.41 -31.64
N TYR A 620 21.13 -5.18 -30.79
CA TYR A 620 21.23 -5.43 -29.36
C TYR A 620 21.49 -6.92 -29.05
N LEU A 621 20.67 -7.83 -29.61
CA LEU A 621 20.79 -9.26 -29.35
C LEU A 621 22.14 -9.82 -29.83
N ALA A 622 22.64 -9.37 -30.99
CA ALA A 622 23.95 -9.75 -31.49
C ALA A 622 25.07 -9.28 -30.54
N ALA A 623 25.03 -8.02 -30.07
CA ALA A 623 26.02 -7.49 -29.14
C ALA A 623 25.96 -8.20 -27.76
N ALA A 624 24.75 -8.43 -27.24
CA ALA A 624 24.57 -9.10 -25.95
C ALA A 624 25.07 -10.55 -25.98
N ARG A 625 24.79 -11.30 -27.07
CA ARG A 625 25.28 -12.68 -27.24
C ARG A 625 26.80 -12.76 -27.43
N ALA A 626 27.43 -11.72 -27.98
CA ALA A 626 28.88 -11.64 -28.13
C ALA A 626 29.60 -11.33 -26.81
N THR A 627 28.89 -10.84 -25.80
CA THR A 627 29.48 -10.51 -24.49
C THR A 627 29.59 -11.78 -23.64
N PRO A 628 30.77 -12.17 -23.17
CA PRO A 628 30.94 -13.37 -22.37
C PRO A 628 30.22 -13.24 -21.02
N ILE A 629 29.35 -14.19 -20.72
CA ILE A 629 28.66 -14.28 -19.43
C ILE A 629 29.66 -14.81 -18.39
N PRO A 630 29.94 -14.10 -17.29
CA PRO A 630 30.78 -14.64 -16.21
C PRO A 630 30.11 -15.88 -15.61
N LYS A 631 30.89 -16.96 -15.41
CA LYS A 631 30.41 -18.16 -14.72
C LYS A 631 30.01 -17.80 -13.28
N PRO A 632 28.85 -18.26 -12.77
CA PRO A 632 28.50 -18.07 -11.37
C PRO A 632 29.56 -18.73 -10.48
N GLN A 633 30.11 -18.00 -9.51
CA GLN A 633 30.97 -18.60 -8.50
C GLN A 633 30.14 -19.57 -7.64
N PRO A 634 30.68 -20.75 -7.30
CA PRO A 634 29.96 -21.70 -6.46
C PRO A 634 29.81 -21.14 -5.04
N ASN A 635 28.58 -20.81 -4.64
CA ASN A 635 28.26 -20.49 -3.26
C ASN A 635 28.59 -21.70 -2.36
N LYS A 636 29.40 -21.48 -1.33
CA LYS A 636 29.62 -22.44 -0.24
C LYS A 636 28.25 -22.77 0.37
N ARG A 637 27.81 -24.02 0.19
CA ARG A 637 26.59 -24.57 0.80
C ARG A 637 26.66 -24.41 2.32
N THR A 638 25.71 -23.68 2.89
CA THR A 638 25.27 -23.90 4.27
C THR A 638 23.96 -24.68 4.20
N ASP A 639 23.98 -25.92 4.71
CA ASP A 639 22.82 -26.81 4.73
C ASP A 639 21.78 -26.30 5.73
N ARG A 640 20.66 -25.75 5.23
CA ARG A 640 19.39 -25.74 5.97
C ARG A 640 18.27 -26.22 5.05
N LYS A 641 17.79 -27.44 5.32
CA LYS A 641 16.60 -28.02 4.71
C LYS A 641 15.37 -27.35 5.30
N ASP A 642 14.69 -26.53 4.51
CA ASP A 642 13.26 -26.28 4.69
C ASP A 642 12.54 -26.42 3.35
N LYS A 643 11.60 -27.36 3.31
CA LYS A 643 10.67 -27.58 2.21
C LYS A 643 9.42 -26.72 2.47
N SER A 644 9.18 -25.69 1.66
CA SER A 644 7.85 -25.32 1.12
C SER A 644 7.81 -23.85 0.67
N THR A 645 6.94 -23.59 -0.31
CA THR A 645 6.62 -22.32 -0.98
C THR A 645 7.69 -21.72 -1.89
N ALA A 646 7.43 -21.82 -3.21
CA ALA A 646 8.11 -21.09 -4.26
C ALA A 646 7.81 -19.58 -4.14
N GLN A 647 8.54 -18.92 -3.26
CA GLN A 647 8.82 -17.49 -3.28
C GLN A 647 10.30 -17.35 -3.64
N MET A 648 10.60 -16.55 -4.68
CA MET A 648 11.97 -16.08 -4.91
C MET A 648 12.44 -15.39 -3.62
N THR A 649 13.54 -15.88 -3.08
CA THR A 649 14.15 -15.37 -1.85
C THR A 649 14.52 -13.89 -2.03
N LEU A 650 13.95 -13.03 -1.18
CA LEU A 650 14.04 -11.57 -1.25
C LEU A 650 15.42 -10.96 -0.90
N PHE A 651 16.43 -11.78 -0.57
CA PHE A 651 17.76 -11.31 -0.15
C PHE A 651 18.90 -12.21 -0.63
N GLY A 652 18.93 -12.52 -1.93
CA GLY A 652 20.15 -12.98 -2.61
C GLY A 652 20.78 -11.79 -3.33
N GLY A 653 21.89 -11.26 -2.81
CA GLY A 653 22.69 -10.30 -3.56
C GLY A 653 23.20 -10.97 -4.83
N GLU A 654 22.75 -10.50 -6.00
CA GLU A 654 23.29 -10.96 -7.28
C GLU A 654 24.73 -10.47 -7.41
N SER A 655 25.62 -11.39 -7.79
CA SER A 655 27.04 -11.13 -8.07
C SER A 655 27.17 -10.01 -9.10
N GLU A 656 27.90 -8.94 -8.74
CA GLU A 656 28.27 -7.85 -9.64
C GLU A 656 28.98 -8.41 -10.88
N THR A 657 28.38 -8.23 -12.06
CA THR A 657 28.96 -8.61 -13.35
C THR A 657 30.03 -7.60 -13.74
N THR A 658 31.27 -8.06 -13.80
CA THR A 658 32.43 -7.29 -14.26
C THR A 658 32.48 -7.26 -15.78
N THR A 659 31.55 -6.52 -16.41
CA THR A 659 31.69 -6.06 -17.80
C THR A 659 32.51 -4.76 -17.77
N SER A 660 33.34 -4.48 -18.78
CA SER A 660 33.99 -3.16 -18.85
C SER A 660 32.90 -2.06 -18.90
N ASN A 661 33.15 -0.92 -18.25
CA ASN A 661 32.14 0.15 -18.16
C ASN A 661 31.63 0.56 -19.56
N ALA A 662 32.53 0.64 -20.53
CA ALA A 662 32.21 0.99 -21.92
C ALA A 662 31.31 -0.03 -22.63
N GLU A 663 31.53 -1.35 -22.46
CA GLU A 663 30.67 -2.36 -23.10
C GLU A 663 29.28 -2.41 -22.44
N SER A 664 29.22 -2.24 -21.11
CA SER A 664 27.97 -2.11 -20.37
C SER A 664 27.15 -0.90 -20.87
N GLU A 665 27.80 0.25 -21.06
CA GLU A 665 27.16 1.45 -21.62
C GLU A 665 26.72 1.26 -23.07
N ARG A 666 27.53 0.60 -23.90
CA ARG A 666 27.16 0.28 -25.27
C ARG A 666 25.90 -0.58 -25.33
N LEU A 667 25.83 -1.65 -24.53
CA LEU A 667 24.66 -2.53 -24.47
C LEU A 667 23.42 -1.78 -23.95
N LYS A 668 23.59 -0.90 -22.96
CA LYS A 668 22.54 -0.01 -22.46
C LYS A 668 21.97 0.87 -23.58
N PHE A 669 22.82 1.55 -24.35
CA PHE A 669 22.35 2.41 -25.44
C PHE A 669 21.71 1.64 -26.60
N LEU A 670 22.25 0.47 -26.96
CA LEU A 670 21.61 -0.40 -27.95
C LEU A 670 20.20 -0.84 -27.49
N HIS A 671 20.04 -1.17 -26.22
CA HIS A 671 18.73 -1.51 -25.67
C HIS A 671 17.80 -0.29 -25.61
N TRP A 672 18.30 0.89 -25.27
CA TRP A 672 17.50 2.12 -25.27
C TRP A 672 17.00 2.48 -26.67
N ARG A 673 17.78 2.18 -27.72
CA ARG A 673 17.29 2.33 -29.10
C ARG A 673 16.10 1.43 -29.38
N VAL A 674 16.08 0.19 -28.89
CA VAL A 674 14.89 -0.68 -28.98
C VAL A 674 13.69 -0.02 -28.29
N ASP A 675 13.87 0.46 -27.06
CA ASP A 675 12.79 1.11 -26.32
C ASP A 675 12.29 2.37 -27.05
N ALA A 676 13.20 3.18 -27.60
CA ALA A 676 12.88 4.39 -28.35
C ALA A 676 12.12 4.09 -29.65
N GLU A 677 12.48 3.03 -30.38
CA GLU A 677 11.75 2.61 -31.58
C GLU A 677 10.34 2.14 -31.24
N VAL A 678 10.15 1.40 -30.14
CA VAL A 678 8.81 1.04 -29.67
C VAL A 678 8.01 2.30 -29.34
N LEU A 679 8.57 3.24 -28.58
CA LEU A 679 7.88 4.50 -28.20
C LEU A 679 7.57 5.39 -29.42
N ARG A 680 8.44 5.41 -30.44
CA ARG A 680 8.19 6.06 -31.73
C ARG A 680 6.95 5.49 -32.41
N LEU A 681 6.77 4.16 -32.40
CA LEU A 681 5.61 3.51 -32.98
C LEU A 681 4.31 3.82 -32.22
N TYR A 682 4.36 3.97 -30.90
CA TYR A 682 3.21 4.47 -30.13
C TYR A 682 2.91 5.95 -30.39
N ASN A 683 3.92 6.72 -30.82
CA ASN A 683 3.83 8.15 -31.11
C ASN A 683 3.14 8.94 -29.98
N LEU A 684 3.56 8.67 -28.75
CA LEU A 684 2.98 9.30 -27.57
C LEU A 684 3.26 10.82 -27.57
N PRO A 685 2.34 11.63 -27.02
CA PRO A 685 2.66 12.99 -26.60
C PRO A 685 3.90 12.96 -25.68
N SER A 686 4.86 13.86 -25.89
CA SER A 686 6.17 13.79 -25.23
C SER A 686 6.05 13.74 -23.70
N LYS A 687 5.14 14.51 -23.10
CA LYS A 687 4.90 14.48 -21.64
C LYS A 687 4.37 13.13 -21.11
N LEU A 688 3.59 12.41 -21.91
CA LEU A 688 3.12 11.07 -21.55
C LEU A 688 4.24 10.03 -21.70
N GLU A 689 5.08 10.17 -22.73
CA GLU A 689 6.30 9.37 -22.89
C GLU A 689 7.24 9.55 -21.68
N ARG A 690 7.47 10.81 -21.27
CA ARG A 690 8.30 11.13 -20.10
C ARG A 690 7.76 10.47 -18.83
N ARG A 691 6.46 10.62 -18.55
CA ARG A 691 5.82 10.02 -17.37
C ARG A 691 5.85 8.48 -17.39
N LEU A 692 5.71 7.86 -18.56
CA LEU A 692 5.88 6.42 -18.72
C LEU A 692 7.29 5.98 -18.34
N LEU A 693 8.31 6.72 -18.77
CA LEU A 693 9.71 6.41 -18.48
C LEU A 693 10.08 6.68 -17.02
N ASP A 694 9.55 7.76 -16.42
CA ASP A 694 9.77 8.11 -15.01
C ASP A 694 9.18 7.08 -14.04
N LEU A 695 8.21 6.25 -14.47
CA LEU A 695 7.70 5.11 -13.69
C LEU A 695 8.81 4.13 -13.28
N PHE A 696 9.89 4.07 -14.06
CA PHE A 696 11.02 3.16 -13.86
C PHE A 696 12.17 3.80 -13.08
N SER A 697 12.09 5.08 -12.70
CA SER A 697 13.15 5.77 -11.97
C SER A 697 13.35 5.18 -10.57
N GLY A 698 14.58 4.81 -10.25
CA GLY A 698 14.94 4.08 -9.02
C GLY A 698 14.66 2.57 -9.06
N VAL A 699 14.17 2.02 -10.18
CA VAL A 699 13.77 0.61 -10.32
C VAL A 699 14.75 -0.14 -11.23
N ARG A 700 15.40 -1.19 -10.72
CA ARG A 700 16.38 -1.96 -11.50
C ARG A 700 15.73 -2.75 -12.63
N ARG A 701 16.15 -2.51 -13.87
CA ARG A 701 15.78 -3.37 -15.01
C ARG A 701 16.44 -4.74 -14.88
N ARG A 702 15.63 -5.80 -14.85
CA ARG A 702 16.10 -7.18 -14.68
C ARG A 702 16.19 -7.91 -16.01
N GLY A 703 17.14 -8.82 -16.15
CA GLY A 703 17.33 -9.66 -17.35
C GLY A 703 18.13 -9.00 -18.47
N VAL A 704 18.81 -7.89 -18.19
CA VAL A 704 19.74 -7.22 -19.10
C VAL A 704 21.17 -7.33 -18.55
N PRO A 705 22.21 -7.38 -19.41
CA PRO A 705 23.61 -7.54 -19.00
C PRO A 705 24.29 -6.24 -18.52
N PHE A 706 23.50 -5.24 -18.12
CA PHE A 706 23.95 -3.93 -17.65
C PHE A 706 23.07 -3.43 -16.51
N ILE A 707 23.51 -2.39 -15.80
CA ILE A 707 22.73 -1.75 -14.74
C ILE A 707 21.95 -0.58 -15.35
N GLN A 708 20.63 -0.59 -15.17
CA GLN A 708 19.73 0.52 -15.50
C GLN A 708 18.73 0.69 -14.36
N MET A 709 18.71 1.88 -13.79
CA MET A 709 17.79 2.28 -12.70
C MET A 709 16.88 3.44 -13.09
N GLU A 710 17.18 4.14 -14.19
CA GLU A 710 16.44 5.29 -14.69
C GLU A 710 16.81 5.53 -16.17
N TYR A 711 15.98 6.29 -16.88
CA TYR A 711 16.31 6.79 -18.23
C TYR A 711 16.87 8.21 -18.14
N PHE A 712 16.11 9.11 -17.52
CA PHE A 712 16.51 10.48 -17.26
C PHE A 712 17.07 10.60 -15.84
N PRO A 713 18.18 11.32 -15.63
CA PRO A 713 18.68 11.58 -14.28
C PRO A 713 17.65 12.31 -13.42
N LYS A 714 17.62 11.99 -12.13
CA LYS A 714 16.74 12.67 -11.17
C LYS A 714 16.97 14.19 -11.18
N GLY A 715 15.88 14.94 -11.38
CA GLY A 715 15.90 16.42 -11.46
C GLY A 715 16.03 16.98 -12.87
N TYR A 716 16.41 16.17 -13.87
CA TYR A 716 16.56 16.63 -15.25
C TYR A 716 15.22 16.73 -15.97
N THR A 717 14.82 17.93 -16.40
CA THR A 717 13.49 18.20 -16.99
C THR A 717 13.52 18.76 -18.42
N ASP A 718 14.71 18.94 -19.01
CA ASP A 718 14.85 19.64 -20.29
C ASP A 718 14.38 18.81 -21.50
N LEU A 719 14.34 17.47 -21.36
CA LEU A 719 13.89 16.55 -22.39
C LEU A 719 12.77 15.64 -21.89
N ASP A 720 11.82 15.38 -22.77
CA ASP A 720 10.69 14.49 -22.52
C ASP A 720 10.77 13.16 -23.29
N ARG A 721 11.52 13.12 -24.41
CA ARG A 721 11.59 11.96 -25.30
C ARG A 721 12.89 11.18 -25.15
N LEU A 722 12.80 9.86 -25.20
CA LEU A 722 13.99 8.99 -25.15
C LEU A 722 14.85 9.15 -26.41
N SER A 723 14.23 9.39 -27.57
CA SER A 723 14.95 9.69 -28.82
C SER A 723 15.83 10.92 -28.70
N ASP A 724 15.34 11.96 -28.02
CA ASP A 724 16.08 13.22 -27.82
C ASP A 724 17.24 12.99 -26.86
N LEU A 725 17.03 12.20 -25.79
CA LEU A 725 18.09 11.83 -24.86
C LEU A 725 19.21 11.04 -25.56
N LEU A 726 18.85 10.08 -26.43
CA LEU A 726 19.81 9.34 -27.24
C LEU A 726 20.58 10.28 -28.20
N ALA A 727 19.89 11.25 -28.79
CA ALA A 727 20.49 12.23 -29.69
C ALA A 727 21.59 13.08 -29.03
N ILE A 728 21.46 13.37 -27.72
CA ILE A 728 22.46 14.14 -26.95
C ILE A 728 23.47 13.27 -26.19
N THR A 729 23.25 11.96 -26.10
CA THR A 729 24.15 11.02 -25.44
C THR A 729 24.86 10.14 -26.46
N ALA A 730 24.26 9.00 -26.81
CA ALA A 730 24.84 7.98 -27.68
C ALA A 730 25.14 8.49 -29.10
N ASP A 731 24.32 9.43 -29.61
CA ASP A 731 24.38 9.87 -31.00
C ASP A 731 24.90 11.31 -31.17
N TRP A 732 25.42 11.93 -30.11
CA TRP A 732 25.77 13.36 -30.11
C TRP A 732 26.74 13.77 -31.22
N GLU A 733 27.76 12.96 -31.51
CA GLU A 733 28.70 13.27 -32.61
C GLU A 733 28.01 13.36 -33.98
N LYS A 734 26.99 12.53 -34.21
CA LYS A 734 26.20 12.56 -35.44
C LYS A 734 25.24 13.76 -35.41
N THR A 735 24.55 13.98 -34.30
CA THR A 735 23.62 15.08 -34.08
C THR A 735 24.31 16.44 -34.26
N ASN A 736 25.47 16.65 -33.62
CA ASN A 736 26.23 17.88 -33.68
C ASN A 736 26.85 18.13 -35.07
N ARG A 737 27.27 17.07 -35.79
CA ARG A 737 27.70 17.20 -37.19
C ARG A 737 26.57 17.66 -38.11
N ARG A 738 25.34 17.17 -37.91
CA ARG A 738 24.17 17.65 -38.66
C ARG A 738 23.84 19.10 -38.31
N ARG A 739 23.90 19.45 -37.03
CA ARG A 739 23.72 20.83 -36.54
C ARG A 739 24.69 21.80 -37.21
N GLY A 740 25.99 21.47 -37.23
CA GLY A 740 27.02 22.27 -37.90
C GLY A 740 26.73 22.49 -39.38
N LYS A 741 26.37 21.42 -40.13
CA LYS A 741 26.00 21.53 -41.55
C LYS A 741 24.80 22.45 -41.81
N LEU A 742 23.84 22.50 -40.88
CA LEU A 742 22.69 23.39 -41.03
C LEU A 742 23.03 24.83 -40.67
N MET A 743 23.93 25.06 -39.70
CA MET A 743 24.47 26.40 -39.41
C MET A 743 25.24 26.95 -40.61
N ASP A 744 26.07 26.12 -41.26
CA ASP A 744 26.79 26.54 -42.48
C ASP A 744 25.79 26.96 -43.59
N LEU A 745 24.67 26.25 -43.75
CA LEU A 745 23.62 26.61 -44.72
C LEU A 745 22.82 27.86 -44.32
N GLU A 746 22.67 28.12 -43.03
CA GLU A 746 22.06 29.34 -42.49
C GLU A 746 22.95 30.55 -42.78
N ASP A 747 24.26 30.43 -42.51
CA ASP A 747 25.27 31.46 -42.81
C ASP A 747 25.37 31.75 -44.32
N GLU A 748 25.19 30.73 -45.16
CA GLU A 748 25.12 30.87 -46.63
C GLU A 748 23.78 31.45 -47.15
N GLY A 749 22.76 31.61 -46.29
CA GLY A 749 21.43 32.08 -46.69
C GLY A 749 20.63 31.09 -47.55
N ARG A 750 20.96 29.79 -47.47
CA ARG A 750 20.40 28.71 -48.31
C ARG A 750 19.47 27.76 -47.55
N LEU A 751 19.11 28.10 -46.31
CA LEU A 751 18.31 27.26 -45.44
C LEU A 751 16.84 27.21 -45.88
N THR A 752 16.30 26.01 -46.04
CA THR A 752 14.85 25.83 -46.28
C THR A 752 14.05 25.95 -44.96
N PRO A 753 12.75 26.27 -45.00
CA PRO A 753 11.93 26.35 -43.78
C PRO A 753 11.95 25.06 -42.92
N ALA A 754 11.93 23.89 -43.55
CA ALA A 754 12.02 22.61 -42.84
C ALA A 754 13.40 22.40 -42.19
N GLN A 755 14.48 22.84 -42.84
CA GLN A 755 15.82 22.82 -42.27
C GLN A 755 16.00 23.84 -41.14
N ALA A 756 15.30 24.97 -41.19
CA ALA A 756 15.27 25.95 -40.11
C ALA A 756 14.62 25.38 -38.85
N GLU A 757 13.49 24.67 -39.01
CA GLU A 757 12.84 23.96 -37.90
C GLU A 757 13.73 22.83 -37.35
N GLU A 758 14.38 22.06 -38.24
CA GLU A 758 15.36 21.04 -37.84
C GLU A 758 16.53 21.66 -37.05
N LEU A 759 17.10 22.77 -37.53
CA LEU A 759 18.19 23.48 -36.87
C LEU A 759 17.77 24.00 -35.49
N ALA A 760 16.59 24.62 -35.38
CA ALA A 760 16.04 25.08 -34.11
C ALA A 760 15.88 23.92 -33.10
N ASN A 761 15.40 22.76 -33.56
CA ASN A 761 15.32 21.58 -32.70
C ASN A 761 16.72 21.07 -32.29
N LEU A 762 17.70 21.05 -33.20
CA LEU A 762 19.07 20.64 -32.87
C LEU A 762 19.78 21.62 -31.93
N GLN A 763 19.47 22.92 -32.01
CA GLN A 763 19.92 23.93 -31.05
C GLN A 763 19.32 23.66 -29.66
N ARG A 764 18.00 23.42 -29.58
CA ARG A 764 17.34 23.00 -28.32
C ARG A 764 17.99 21.77 -27.70
N LEU A 765 18.37 20.76 -28.51
CA LEU A 765 19.08 19.58 -28.03
C LEU A 765 20.50 19.90 -27.51
N ALA A 766 21.20 20.84 -28.16
CA ALA A 766 22.50 21.31 -27.69
C ALA A 766 22.41 21.98 -26.32
N ASP A 767 21.40 22.83 -26.12
CA ASP A 767 21.14 23.48 -24.83
C ASP A 767 20.76 22.46 -23.76
N ALA A 768 19.95 21.47 -24.12
CA ALA A 768 19.57 20.38 -23.21
C ALA A 768 20.76 19.50 -22.80
N LEU A 769 21.77 19.34 -23.67
CA LEU A 769 23.03 18.67 -23.32
C LEU A 769 23.83 19.50 -22.31
N LEU A 770 23.87 20.82 -22.47
CA LEU A 770 24.49 21.70 -21.47
C LEU A 770 23.79 21.54 -20.13
N GLY A 771 22.46 21.55 -20.07
CA GLY A 771 21.70 21.30 -18.85
C GLY A 771 21.93 19.91 -18.23
N LEU A 772 22.25 18.90 -19.04
CA LEU A 772 22.60 17.55 -18.57
C LEU A 772 24.03 17.50 -17.98
N MET A 773 24.94 18.31 -18.51
CA MET A 773 26.35 18.39 -18.09
C MET A 773 26.60 19.42 -16.98
N GLU A 774 25.71 20.41 -16.83
CA GLU A 774 25.79 21.41 -15.79
C GLU A 774 25.63 20.73 -14.42
N PRO A 775 26.57 20.93 -13.48
CA PRO A 775 26.30 20.61 -12.09
C PRO A 775 25.07 21.43 -11.68
N TRP A 776 24.15 20.78 -10.96
CA TRP A 776 22.91 21.35 -10.39
C TRP A 776 22.99 22.87 -10.27
N LYS A 777 22.05 23.60 -10.90
CA LYS A 777 22.01 25.06 -10.85
C LYS A 777 22.21 25.50 -9.39
N ALA A 778 23.10 26.46 -9.15
CA ALA A 778 23.47 26.86 -7.79
C ALA A 778 22.25 27.10 -6.90
N ASP A 779 21.18 27.67 -7.46
CA ASP A 779 19.91 27.91 -6.79
C ASP A 779 19.18 26.63 -6.33
N GLU A 780 19.29 25.52 -7.06
CA GLU A 780 18.74 24.22 -6.68
C GLU A 780 19.61 23.51 -5.65
N VAL A 781 20.94 23.65 -5.75
CA VAL A 781 21.85 23.18 -4.70
C VAL A 781 21.58 23.96 -3.42
N ASP A 782 21.46 25.27 -3.48
CA ASP A 782 21.19 26.13 -2.34
C ASP A 782 19.82 25.81 -1.74
N ARG A 783 18.77 25.60 -2.55
CA ARG A 783 17.47 25.14 -2.04
C ARG A 783 17.54 23.76 -1.40
N THR A 784 18.31 22.84 -1.97
CA THR A 784 18.43 21.47 -1.45
C THR A 784 19.28 21.44 -0.19
N VAL A 785 20.35 22.24 -0.12
CA VAL A 785 21.17 22.48 1.07
C VAL A 785 20.35 23.16 2.14
N GLU A 786 19.51 24.14 1.80
CA GLU A 786 18.66 24.81 2.76
C GLU A 786 17.54 23.89 3.27
N GLN A 787 16.97 23.05 2.41
CA GLN A 787 16.07 21.97 2.83
C GLN A 787 16.78 20.91 3.69
N ALA A 788 18.04 20.59 3.41
CA ALA A 788 18.83 19.64 4.18
C ALA A 788 19.27 20.22 5.54
N LYS A 789 19.55 21.53 5.61
CA LYS A 789 19.77 22.29 6.85
C LYS A 789 18.49 22.36 7.68
N GLN A 790 17.35 22.66 7.05
CA GLN A 790 16.03 22.64 7.71
C GLN A 790 15.67 21.26 8.25
N ARG A 791 16.11 20.19 7.59
CA ARG A 791 15.94 18.80 8.03
C ARG A 791 17.03 18.31 9.01
N GLY A 792 18.01 19.16 9.35
CA GLY A 792 19.09 18.82 10.30
C GLY A 792 20.08 17.75 9.82
N ILE A 793 20.08 17.43 8.51
CA ILE A 793 20.91 16.37 7.90
C ILE A 793 22.20 16.92 7.28
N TRP A 794 22.31 18.25 7.14
CA TRP A 794 23.50 18.93 6.64
C TRP A 794 24.34 19.44 7.82
N LYS A 795 25.58 18.96 7.94
CA LYS A 795 26.60 19.54 8.84
C LYS A 795 27.53 20.40 8.02
N GLU A 796 27.78 21.63 8.48
CA GLU A 796 28.71 22.59 7.87
C GLU A 796 30.14 22.05 7.76
#